data_AF-A0A8X7NB66-F1
#
_entry.id   AF-A0A8X7NB66-F1
#
_cell.length_a   1.000
_cell.length_b   1.000
_cell.length_c   1.000
_cell.angle_alpha   90.00
_cell.angle_beta   90.00
_cell.angle_gamma   90.00
#
_symmetry.space_group_name_H-M   'P 1'
#
loop_
_entity.id
_entity.type
_entity.pdbx_description
1 polymer ?
#
loop_
_entity_poly.entity_id
_entity_poly.type
_entity_poly.pdbx_seq_one_letter_code
_entity_poly.pdbx_strand_id
1 'polypeptide(L)'
;MAPKSRAKGARSASGSFRPGPLSPPPAITSDGVNSSTNGTVKRSKVKANGTLVGGRPNSLFFLPVLVAFIAILGHITLRMHYALPTPRTMADSAASEAKGQGALFSEENAITIMQKLVDIGYRIVGTPEHVEAEDWLEKQVRQYEGTHTTGTGPGNQTQVEVWKQIGDGAHRFDFMSSVVYKRYYGMSNVIVRLSDGSDQGKEHAVLVNAHLDSTLPSPGAADDGAGISILLEILRIYTTAPRPKLRHSVILLFNNGEESLQDASHLYATQHPTRHSVRAVVNLEACGTSGPELLFQATSLEMIKAYSKVPYPFGTVMANDVFSSGIILSDTDFRQFVEYGNQSGLDMAIIGNSYLYHTRRDIPANIEPGAVQHFGENTLAIVDYLVTSPESQLPTNRAFTKSESPVYFSLMGNMFFFLHNVTFRKLLHGLVAILSAQLLYAIRAEHHLDSLRATVITTLGIYGNFIVGALFSNIVAFVLSKVLGAGMSWYRNEYFPFAVFGPPTVTGVLVVQAYVSSLFNTPAKKAYLERATLNGLAVFFIVNSLILNFFEIGSAYLLVVGLFTCILTIAVNDYILIGVDRINKRQVAANNRMAAATYPLLSFLPTVFSFDGFAILDLFVPLTGRMGEVSPVDHIIGTLTAILTVIGFPAVILIGHRYPNGLKWGLVMTISATIASIAIFSAASQPATLGLGPGRTFDEWHPKRNFVHLTTNLSSGLTELHFGTADPAPRFKEFVDEMQGVMGVPGGKALLTRNDEKAAWAILHPVSDFLTPYSFQLPPPDAKKYPQQFAAPALAKNHFRIRALDEHLDLDAGTRRVKLVIDHPNLIWTVVSFYGEILEWDLPTAPPKGWQKHYIKEVSRQGVSVWEINVLLKLDSAGLAAAKLRGQQKGEYGHLIRQLPGQEPDVARDPSRLWIEFSALHGAGMWPASSKRFYAGDKDTLKTASVSTFEKLDKYLLEKHPEMDSMLLPIVAAVGQV
;
A
#
# COMPACT_ATOMS: atom_id res chain seq x y z
N MET A 1 -37.70 56.09 -9.25
CA MET A 1 -37.93 57.11 -8.19
C MET A 1 -36.58 57.69 -7.77
N ALA A 2 -36.54 58.96 -7.35
CA ALA A 2 -35.41 59.58 -6.61
C ALA A 2 -35.71 59.47 -5.08
N PRO A 3 -35.03 60.13 -4.09
CA PRO A 3 -33.95 61.14 -4.08
C PRO A 3 -32.56 60.50 -3.78
N LYS A 4 -31.45 61.07 -3.26
CA LYS A 4 -30.79 62.39 -2.96
C LYS A 4 -29.29 62.02 -2.67
N SER A 5 -28.23 62.85 -2.66
CA SER A 5 -27.85 64.16 -3.23
C SER A 5 -26.32 64.39 -2.91
N ARG A 6 -25.57 65.45 -3.27
CA ARG A 6 -25.91 66.78 -3.81
C ARG A 6 -24.86 67.35 -4.80
N ALA A 7 -23.87 68.13 -4.34
CA ALA A 7 -22.89 68.90 -5.14
C ALA A 7 -21.55 69.08 -4.36
N LYS A 8 -20.36 69.39 -4.91
CA LYS A 8 -19.84 70.16 -6.08
C LYS A 8 -19.63 71.69 -5.88
N GLY A 9 -18.40 72.15 -6.16
CA GLY A 9 -18.00 73.56 -6.40
C GLY A 9 -16.79 74.05 -5.57
N ALA A 10 -16.04 75.10 -5.92
CA ALA A 10 -15.78 75.78 -7.20
C ALA A 10 -14.61 76.82 -7.05
N ARG A 11 -13.95 77.20 -8.17
CA ARG A 11 -13.28 78.52 -8.45
C ARG A 11 -12.39 79.18 -7.36
N SER A 12 -11.05 79.23 -7.50
CA SER A 12 -10.22 80.15 -8.33
C SER A 12 -9.90 81.54 -7.71
N ALA A 13 -8.61 81.87 -7.58
CA ALA A 13 -8.08 83.23 -7.42
C ALA A 13 -6.62 83.31 -7.90
N SER A 14 -6.15 84.51 -8.28
CA SER A 14 -4.81 84.79 -8.82
C SER A 14 -4.10 85.88 -8.03
N GLY A 15 -2.76 85.84 -7.94
CA GLY A 15 -1.95 86.91 -7.34
C GLY A 15 -0.51 86.91 -7.85
N SER A 16 0.08 88.10 -7.99
CA SER A 16 1.40 88.29 -8.63
C SER A 16 2.03 89.63 -8.22
N PHE A 17 3.35 89.66 -7.92
CA PHE A 17 4.38 90.58 -8.49
C PHE A 17 5.78 90.33 -7.86
N ARG A 18 6.82 91.08 -8.29
CA ARG A 18 8.27 90.99 -7.94
C ARG A 18 8.69 92.25 -7.09
N PRO A 19 9.97 92.73 -6.92
CA PRO A 19 11.32 92.24 -7.31
C PRO A 19 12.58 92.52 -6.41
N GLY A 20 13.62 91.65 -6.52
CA GLY A 20 15.09 91.98 -6.47
C GLY A 20 15.74 92.43 -5.14
N PRO A 21 17.05 92.83 -5.11
CA PRO A 21 18.12 92.68 -6.13
C PRO A 21 19.60 92.37 -5.63
N LEU A 22 20.51 91.96 -6.56
CA LEU A 22 22.01 92.15 -6.64
C LEU A 22 22.96 91.63 -5.49
N SER A 23 24.01 90.79 -5.70
CA SER A 23 25.35 90.89 -6.39
C SER A 23 26.50 91.47 -5.50
N PRO A 24 27.85 91.28 -5.73
CA PRO A 24 28.63 90.74 -6.89
C PRO A 24 29.75 89.68 -6.52
N PRO A 25 30.71 89.27 -7.42
CA PRO A 25 31.71 88.18 -7.21
C PRO A 25 33.19 88.64 -7.04
N PRO A 26 34.19 87.72 -6.96
CA PRO A 26 35.12 87.51 -8.10
C PRO A 26 35.59 86.03 -8.29
N ALA A 27 36.74 85.76 -8.97
CA ALA A 27 37.18 84.43 -9.43
C ALA A 27 38.73 84.24 -9.57
N ILE A 28 39.14 83.08 -10.12
CA ILE A 28 40.45 82.67 -10.72
C ILE A 28 41.59 82.14 -9.78
N THR A 29 42.36 81.18 -10.33
CA THR A 29 43.79 80.75 -10.12
C THR A 29 44.18 79.48 -9.33
N SER A 30 44.97 78.64 -10.04
CA SER A 30 46.15 77.79 -9.67
C SER A 30 46.10 76.65 -8.64
N ASP A 31 46.36 75.43 -9.15
CA ASP A 31 47.41 74.45 -8.79
C ASP A 31 47.59 73.91 -7.34
N GLY A 32 47.73 72.57 -7.18
CA GLY A 32 48.23 71.98 -5.92
C GLY A 32 48.04 70.46 -5.65
N VAL A 33 48.75 69.58 -6.36
CA VAL A 33 49.33 68.28 -5.89
C VAL A 33 48.47 67.23 -5.09
N ASN A 34 48.32 66.03 -5.67
CA ASN A 34 48.15 64.68 -5.08
C ASN A 34 47.23 64.44 -3.85
N SER A 35 46.30 63.47 -3.90
CA SER A 35 46.67 62.04 -3.75
C SER A 35 45.59 61.02 -4.16
N SER A 36 46.03 59.76 -4.36
CA SER A 36 45.32 58.50 -4.68
C SER A 36 43.80 58.39 -4.34
N THR A 37 42.95 57.80 -5.19
CA THR A 37 42.85 56.33 -5.38
C THR A 37 41.95 55.88 -6.57
N ASN A 38 42.18 54.63 -7.04
CA ASN A 38 41.36 53.73 -7.89
C ASN A 38 40.04 54.21 -8.56
N GLY A 39 39.92 53.99 -9.89
CA GLY A 39 38.68 54.29 -10.63
C GLY A 39 38.47 53.65 -12.03
N THR A 40 39.14 52.54 -12.38
CA THR A 40 39.13 51.98 -13.76
C THR A 40 37.87 51.18 -14.14
N VAL A 41 36.76 51.88 -14.42
CA VAL A 41 35.55 51.27 -15.00
C VAL A 41 35.75 50.96 -16.50
N LYS A 42 35.94 49.68 -16.87
CA LYS A 42 35.85 49.21 -18.26
C LYS A 42 34.65 48.27 -18.48
N ARG A 43 33.49 48.85 -18.81
CA ARG A 43 32.34 48.11 -19.37
C ARG A 43 32.53 47.88 -20.88
N SER A 44 33.05 46.73 -21.27
CA SER A 44 33.13 46.31 -22.68
C SER A 44 31.76 45.94 -23.25
N LYS A 45 31.07 46.91 -23.89
CA LYS A 45 29.90 46.64 -24.73
C LYS A 45 30.34 46.18 -26.13
N VAL A 46 30.53 44.88 -26.32
CA VAL A 46 30.65 44.31 -27.68
C VAL A 46 29.25 44.25 -28.30
N LYS A 47 29.01 45.04 -29.35
CA LYS A 47 27.81 44.93 -30.19
C LYS A 47 28.00 43.78 -31.19
N ALA A 48 27.26 42.69 -31.02
CA ALA A 48 27.03 41.70 -32.06
C ALA A 48 25.52 41.43 -32.16
N ASN A 49 24.94 41.67 -33.34
CA ASN A 49 23.57 41.36 -33.76
C ASN A 49 22.45 41.43 -32.69
N GLY A 50 22.03 42.65 -32.36
CA GLY A 50 20.65 42.95 -31.95
C GLY A 50 20.15 42.50 -30.57
N THR A 51 20.83 41.59 -29.88
CA THR A 51 20.39 41.06 -28.58
C THR A 51 21.32 41.45 -27.43
N LEU A 52 20.73 41.95 -26.33
CA LEU A 52 21.47 42.26 -25.10
C LEU A 52 21.82 40.97 -24.35
N VAL A 53 23.12 40.73 -24.15
CA VAL A 53 23.66 39.78 -23.16
C VAL A 53 24.30 40.63 -22.06
N GLY A 54 23.74 40.58 -20.84
CA GLY A 54 24.22 41.37 -19.70
C GLY A 54 25.24 40.60 -18.87
N GLY A 55 25.94 41.31 -17.98
CA GLY A 55 26.56 40.64 -16.83
C GLY A 55 25.48 40.20 -15.85
N ARG A 56 25.53 38.94 -15.39
CA ARG A 56 24.78 38.51 -14.20
C ARG A 56 25.54 38.98 -12.94
N PRO A 57 24.87 39.41 -11.87
CA PRO A 57 25.51 39.49 -10.56
C PRO A 57 25.91 38.07 -10.12
N ASN A 58 27.18 37.87 -9.77
CA ASN A 58 27.70 36.56 -9.36
C ASN A 58 27.22 36.20 -7.95
N SER A 59 26.17 35.39 -7.85
CA SER A 59 25.77 34.72 -6.60
C SER A 59 26.10 33.22 -6.64
N LEU A 60 27.37 32.88 -6.36
CA LEU A 60 27.74 31.50 -6.00
C LEU A 60 26.99 31.04 -4.74
N PHE A 61 26.75 31.97 -3.80
CA PHE A 61 25.95 31.77 -2.59
C PHE A 61 24.48 31.34 -2.84
N PHE A 62 23.95 31.50 -4.06
CA PHE A 62 22.53 31.21 -4.33
C PHE A 62 22.20 29.72 -4.33
N LEU A 63 23.06 28.88 -4.90
CA LEU A 63 22.81 27.43 -4.96
C LEU A 63 22.79 26.78 -3.56
N PRO A 64 23.76 27.04 -2.65
CA PRO A 64 23.68 26.56 -1.27
C PRO A 64 22.43 27.02 -0.52
N VAL A 65 21.99 28.27 -0.72
CA VAL A 65 20.76 28.78 -0.08
C VAL A 65 19.50 28.07 -0.60
N LEU A 66 19.42 27.78 -1.91
CA LEU A 66 18.30 27.01 -2.46
C LEU A 66 18.29 25.55 -1.98
N VAL A 67 19.46 24.91 -1.87
CA VAL A 67 19.57 23.55 -1.31
C VAL A 67 19.19 23.53 0.17
N ALA A 68 19.67 24.50 0.96
CA ALA A 68 19.29 24.64 2.37
C ALA A 68 17.79 24.89 2.55
N PHE A 69 17.18 25.74 1.70
CA PHE A 69 15.73 25.97 1.69
C PHE A 69 14.95 24.68 1.43
N ILE A 70 15.33 23.90 0.42
CA ILE A 70 14.69 22.61 0.10
C ILE A 70 14.87 21.59 1.24
N ALA A 71 16.06 21.51 1.84
CA ALA A 71 16.34 20.59 2.95
C ALA A 71 15.56 20.96 4.23
N ILE A 72 15.50 22.24 4.59
CA ILE A 72 14.71 22.73 5.74
C ILE A 72 13.21 22.50 5.50
N LEU A 73 12.72 22.79 4.29
CA LEU A 73 11.31 22.59 3.93
C LEU A 73 10.92 21.10 3.97
N GLY A 74 11.77 20.22 3.41
CA GLY A 74 11.57 18.77 3.47
C GLY A 74 11.59 18.24 4.90
N HIS A 75 12.52 18.70 5.74
CA HIS A 75 12.56 18.33 7.16
C HIS A 75 11.29 18.74 7.91
N ILE A 76 10.81 19.99 7.70
CA ILE A 76 9.56 20.47 8.32
C ILE A 76 8.36 19.67 7.80
N THR A 77 8.31 19.37 6.50
CA THR A 77 7.25 18.55 5.88
C THR A 77 7.20 17.17 6.53
N LEU A 78 8.29 16.40 6.50
CA LEU A 78 8.34 15.06 7.09
C LEU A 78 8.00 15.08 8.60
N ARG A 79 8.49 16.08 9.35
CA ARG A 79 8.23 16.20 10.81
C ARG A 79 6.79 16.59 11.15
N MET A 80 6.01 17.11 10.20
CA MET A 80 4.57 17.33 10.33
C MET A 80 3.74 16.18 9.72
N HIS A 81 4.28 15.51 8.70
CA HIS A 81 3.66 14.39 8.00
C HIS A 81 3.48 13.17 8.91
N TYR A 82 4.53 12.80 9.66
CA TYR A 82 4.50 11.71 10.66
C TYR A 82 4.26 12.24 12.09
N ALA A 83 3.50 13.32 12.26
CA ALA A 83 3.22 13.88 13.58
C ALA A 83 2.02 13.18 14.23
N LEU A 84 2.31 12.25 15.16
CA LEU A 84 1.27 11.55 15.93
C LEU A 84 0.78 12.37 17.14
N PRO A 85 -0.49 12.19 17.55
CA PRO A 85 -1.02 12.73 18.80
C PRO A 85 -0.42 12.01 20.02
N THR A 86 -0.43 12.69 21.18
CA THR A 86 -0.03 12.05 22.44
C THR A 86 -1.05 10.95 22.82
N PRO A 87 -0.59 9.71 23.14
CA PRO A 87 -1.44 8.67 23.69
C PRO A 87 -2.21 9.14 24.92
N ARG A 88 -3.47 8.69 25.07
CA ARG A 88 -4.29 8.95 26.27
C ARG A 88 -4.49 7.70 27.10
N THR A 89 -4.68 7.94 28.39
CA THR A 89 -4.95 6.92 29.40
C THR A 89 -6.44 6.81 29.73
N MET A 90 -6.84 5.72 30.38
CA MET A 90 -8.16 5.60 30.99
C MET A 90 -8.40 6.66 32.08
N ALA A 91 -7.34 7.15 32.73
CA ALA A 91 -7.43 8.27 33.66
C ALA A 91 -7.78 9.59 32.95
N ASP A 92 -7.31 9.83 31.72
CA ASP A 92 -7.67 11.01 30.93
C ASP A 92 -9.15 10.96 30.50
N SER A 93 -9.66 9.79 30.08
CA SER A 93 -11.09 9.59 29.80
C SER A 93 -11.93 9.87 31.05
N ALA A 94 -11.61 9.22 32.17
CA ALA A 94 -12.33 9.43 33.44
C ALA A 94 -12.28 10.89 33.93
N ALA A 95 -11.15 11.59 33.72
CA ALA A 95 -10.99 13.01 34.04
C ALA A 95 -11.72 13.94 33.06
N SER A 96 -12.11 13.48 31.87
CA SER A 96 -12.99 14.19 30.92
C SER A 96 -14.47 13.96 31.26
N GLU A 97 -14.83 12.72 31.55
CA GLU A 97 -16.15 12.31 32.02
C GLU A 97 -16.54 13.05 33.31
N ALA A 98 -15.64 13.12 34.29
CA ALA A 98 -15.83 13.86 35.55
C ALA A 98 -16.00 15.39 35.38
N LYS A 99 -15.60 15.96 34.22
CA LYS A 99 -15.83 17.37 33.86
C LYS A 99 -17.12 17.55 33.03
N GLY A 100 -17.86 16.49 32.75
CA GLY A 100 -19.03 16.50 31.86
C GLY A 100 -18.67 16.69 30.39
N GLN A 101 -17.44 16.36 29.98
CA GLN A 101 -16.95 16.53 28.61
C GLN A 101 -17.11 15.26 27.75
N GLY A 102 -17.49 14.13 28.36
CA GLY A 102 -17.66 12.83 27.70
C GLY A 102 -16.40 11.97 27.77
N ALA A 103 -16.56 10.67 27.47
CA ALA A 103 -15.45 9.73 27.36
C ALA A 103 -14.54 10.06 26.18
N LEU A 104 -13.24 9.83 26.34
CA LEU A 104 -12.22 10.03 25.31
C LEU A 104 -11.67 8.66 24.87
N PHE A 105 -11.19 8.58 23.63
CA PHE A 105 -10.42 7.42 23.16
C PHE A 105 -9.13 7.28 23.97
N SER A 106 -8.83 6.05 24.39
CA SER A 106 -7.70 5.66 25.24
C SER A 106 -6.84 4.59 24.56
N GLU A 107 -5.69 5.02 24.01
CA GLU A 107 -4.69 4.09 23.47
C GLU A 107 -4.16 3.11 24.53
N GLU A 108 -4.08 3.52 25.81
CA GLU A 108 -3.73 2.62 26.92
C GLU A 108 -4.69 1.41 27.03
N ASN A 109 -5.99 1.64 26.87
CA ASN A 109 -6.98 0.58 26.89
C ASN A 109 -6.92 -0.28 25.62
N ALA A 110 -6.71 0.36 24.47
CA ALA A 110 -6.54 -0.35 23.20
C ALA A 110 -5.31 -1.29 23.23
N ILE A 111 -4.15 -0.83 23.71
CA ILE A 111 -2.93 -1.64 23.86
C ILE A 111 -3.16 -2.80 24.85
N THR A 112 -3.96 -2.58 25.89
CA THR A 112 -4.38 -3.64 26.83
C THR A 112 -5.24 -4.71 26.14
N ILE A 113 -6.14 -4.31 25.23
CA ILE A 113 -6.96 -5.23 24.42
C ILE A 113 -6.09 -6.01 23.42
N MET A 114 -5.21 -5.32 22.67
CA MET A 114 -4.26 -5.96 21.75
C MET A 114 -3.38 -6.99 22.45
N GLN A 115 -2.84 -6.66 23.63
CA GLN A 115 -2.06 -7.61 24.44
C GLN A 115 -2.92 -8.81 24.86
N LYS A 116 -4.19 -8.59 25.25
CA LYS A 116 -5.09 -9.69 25.61
C LYS A 116 -5.40 -10.62 24.43
N LEU A 117 -5.48 -10.10 23.19
CA LEU A 117 -5.65 -10.90 21.97
C LEU A 117 -4.39 -11.71 21.63
N VAL A 118 -3.20 -11.11 21.77
CA VAL A 118 -1.91 -11.81 21.61
C VAL A 118 -1.68 -12.87 22.69
N ASP A 119 -2.12 -12.62 23.93
CA ASP A 119 -2.06 -13.57 25.05
C ASP A 119 -2.92 -14.83 24.83
N ILE A 120 -3.98 -14.75 24.00
CA ILE A 120 -4.74 -15.93 23.56
C ILE A 120 -3.84 -16.78 22.66
N GLY A 121 -3.29 -16.17 21.62
CA GLY A 121 -2.34 -16.77 20.70
C GLY A 121 -2.62 -16.35 19.26
N TYR A 122 -2.25 -17.22 18.32
CA TYR A 122 -2.40 -16.99 16.89
C TYR A 122 -3.81 -17.39 16.47
N ARG A 123 -4.66 -16.41 16.15
CA ARG A 123 -6.11 -16.55 16.00
C ARG A 123 -6.53 -17.08 14.62
N ILE A 124 -5.64 -17.84 13.99
CA ILE A 124 -5.75 -18.44 12.66
C ILE A 124 -7.04 -19.27 12.56
N VAL A 125 -7.87 -19.01 11.54
CA VAL A 125 -9.15 -19.69 11.36
C VAL A 125 -9.01 -21.22 11.41
N GLY A 126 -9.79 -21.86 12.27
CA GLY A 126 -9.79 -23.31 12.49
C GLY A 126 -8.98 -23.78 13.71
N THR A 127 -8.20 -22.91 14.36
CA THR A 127 -7.49 -23.25 15.61
C THR A 127 -8.41 -23.15 16.85
N PRO A 128 -8.02 -23.75 18.00
CA PRO A 128 -8.62 -23.42 19.30
C PRO A 128 -8.54 -21.93 19.66
N GLU A 129 -7.43 -21.27 19.33
CA GLU A 129 -7.16 -19.87 19.67
C GLU A 129 -8.11 -18.89 18.96
N HIS A 130 -8.50 -19.19 17.72
CA HIS A 130 -9.58 -18.49 17.01
C HIS A 130 -10.91 -18.51 17.79
N VAL A 131 -11.32 -19.69 18.28
CA VAL A 131 -12.56 -19.83 19.05
C VAL A 131 -12.46 -19.22 20.46
N GLU A 132 -11.29 -19.29 21.11
CA GLU A 132 -11.05 -18.59 22.38
C GLU A 132 -11.20 -17.06 22.21
N ALA A 133 -10.75 -16.51 21.08
CA ALA A 133 -10.92 -15.10 20.76
C ALA A 133 -12.39 -14.71 20.51
N GLU A 134 -13.14 -15.49 19.72
CA GLU A 134 -14.58 -15.29 19.51
C GLU A 134 -15.35 -15.21 20.84
N ASP A 135 -15.15 -16.21 21.70
CA ASP A 135 -15.92 -16.37 22.95
C ASP A 135 -15.45 -15.36 24.01
N TRP A 136 -14.17 -14.96 24.01
CA TRP A 136 -13.68 -13.86 24.83
C TRP A 136 -14.29 -12.52 24.41
N LEU A 137 -14.36 -12.25 23.11
CA LEU A 137 -14.88 -11.00 22.56
C LEU A 137 -16.39 -10.88 22.78
N GLU A 138 -17.16 -11.92 22.47
CA GLU A 138 -18.61 -11.95 22.73
C GLU A 138 -18.88 -11.66 24.23
N LYS A 139 -18.07 -12.23 25.13
CA LYS A 139 -18.15 -11.96 26.56
C LYS A 139 -17.80 -10.52 26.94
N GLN A 140 -16.92 -9.81 26.22
CA GLN A 140 -16.70 -8.38 26.46
C GLN A 140 -17.90 -7.57 25.98
N VAL A 141 -18.31 -7.79 24.74
CA VAL A 141 -19.40 -7.08 24.08
C VAL A 141 -20.72 -7.22 24.85
N ARG A 142 -21.09 -8.42 25.33
CA ARG A 142 -22.34 -8.64 26.06
C ARG A 142 -22.42 -7.97 27.44
N GLN A 143 -21.31 -7.49 28.01
CA GLN A 143 -21.36 -6.64 29.22
C GLN A 143 -22.01 -5.27 28.95
N TYR A 144 -22.08 -4.86 27.68
CA TYR A 144 -22.74 -3.63 27.25
C TYR A 144 -24.18 -3.85 26.72
N GLU A 145 -24.69 -5.08 26.66
CA GLU A 145 -26.01 -5.37 26.08
C GLU A 145 -27.16 -4.80 26.94
N GLY A 146 -28.09 -4.06 26.33
CA GLY A 146 -29.16 -3.36 27.04
C GLY A 146 -29.26 -1.87 26.70
N THR A 147 -29.76 -1.05 27.64
CA THR A 147 -29.98 0.39 27.44
C THR A 147 -29.20 1.23 28.45
N HIS A 148 -28.38 2.15 27.96
CA HIS A 148 -27.53 3.03 28.75
C HIS A 148 -28.02 4.48 28.73
N THR A 149 -27.99 5.14 29.89
CA THR A 149 -28.38 6.55 30.02
C THR A 149 -27.21 7.45 29.61
N THR A 150 -27.15 7.82 28.33
CA THR A 150 -26.01 8.52 27.74
C THR A 150 -26.16 10.04 27.62
N GLY A 151 -27.35 10.60 27.88
CA GLY A 151 -27.54 12.05 27.92
C GLY A 151 -28.58 12.54 28.93
N THR A 152 -28.66 13.86 29.07
CA THR A 152 -29.36 14.56 30.16
C THR A 152 -30.85 14.81 29.93
N GLY A 153 -31.49 14.12 28.98
CA GLY A 153 -32.88 14.37 28.59
C GLY A 153 -33.62 13.11 28.14
N PRO A 154 -34.97 13.09 28.21
CA PRO A 154 -35.77 11.94 27.81
C PRO A 154 -35.50 11.53 26.34
N GLY A 155 -35.15 10.26 26.11
CA GLY A 155 -34.78 9.75 24.79
C GLY A 155 -33.32 9.93 24.40
N ASN A 156 -32.46 10.50 25.26
CA ASN A 156 -31.00 10.47 25.10
C ASN A 156 -30.41 9.23 25.80
N GLN A 157 -30.61 8.09 25.17
CA GLN A 157 -30.14 6.78 25.61
C GLN A 157 -29.42 6.07 24.46
N THR A 158 -28.51 5.16 24.77
CA THR A 158 -27.93 4.22 23.78
C THR A 158 -28.46 2.83 24.08
N GLN A 159 -29.26 2.26 23.17
CA GLN A 159 -29.57 0.83 23.17
C GLN A 159 -28.49 0.07 22.39
N VAL A 160 -28.00 -1.00 23.00
CA VAL A 160 -27.02 -1.96 22.49
C VAL A 160 -27.70 -3.31 22.30
N GLU A 161 -27.64 -3.86 21.08
CA GLU A 161 -28.18 -5.18 20.71
C GLU A 161 -27.04 -6.05 20.16
N VAL A 162 -26.91 -7.31 20.60
CA VAL A 162 -25.74 -8.16 20.29
C VAL A 162 -26.14 -9.50 19.66
N TRP A 163 -25.63 -9.78 18.47
CA TRP A 163 -25.79 -11.07 17.77
C TRP A 163 -24.44 -11.77 17.58
N LYS A 164 -24.45 -13.10 17.68
CA LYS A 164 -23.41 -13.97 17.12
C LYS A 164 -23.98 -14.58 15.84
N GLN A 165 -23.41 -14.26 14.69
CA GLN A 165 -23.70 -14.96 13.43
C GLN A 165 -22.75 -16.14 13.35
N ILE A 166 -23.26 -17.32 12.98
CA ILE A 166 -22.47 -18.48 12.57
C ILE A 166 -23.14 -19.02 11.30
N GLY A 167 -22.37 -19.27 10.24
CA GLY A 167 -22.95 -19.73 8.98
C GLY A 167 -21.93 -20.18 7.93
N ASP A 168 -22.47 -20.75 6.86
CA ASP A 168 -21.72 -21.36 5.76
C ASP A 168 -21.79 -20.49 4.50
N GLY A 169 -20.87 -20.72 3.58
CA GLY A 169 -20.90 -20.05 2.28
C GLY A 169 -19.85 -20.53 1.30
N ALA A 170 -19.87 -19.90 0.13
CA ALA A 170 -18.89 -20.06 -0.92
C ALA A 170 -18.75 -18.73 -1.65
N HIS A 171 -17.55 -18.37 -2.06
CA HIS A 171 -17.29 -17.18 -2.87
C HIS A 171 -16.11 -17.39 -3.83
N ARG A 172 -15.98 -16.46 -4.76
CA ARG A 172 -14.88 -16.40 -5.74
C ARG A 172 -14.02 -15.23 -5.35
N PHE A 173 -12.73 -15.47 -5.13
CA PHE A 173 -11.75 -14.43 -4.93
C PHE A 173 -10.82 -14.33 -6.13
N ASP A 174 -10.57 -13.11 -6.60
CA ASP A 174 -9.72 -12.82 -7.76
C ASP A 174 -8.44 -12.15 -7.27
N PHE A 175 -7.32 -12.89 -7.29
CA PHE A 175 -6.07 -12.48 -6.64
C PHE A 175 -4.87 -12.77 -7.51
N MET A 176 -4.01 -11.77 -7.71
CA MET A 176 -2.75 -11.93 -8.46
C MET A 176 -2.92 -12.56 -9.86
N SER A 177 -3.96 -12.14 -10.58
CA SER A 177 -4.39 -12.71 -11.88
C SER A 177 -4.85 -14.18 -11.86
N SER A 178 -4.99 -14.78 -10.67
CA SER A 178 -5.52 -16.13 -10.45
C SER A 178 -6.92 -16.07 -9.85
N VAL A 179 -7.73 -17.10 -10.10
CA VAL A 179 -9.09 -17.22 -9.55
C VAL A 179 -9.10 -18.30 -8.48
N VAL A 180 -9.35 -17.91 -7.23
CA VAL A 180 -9.51 -18.82 -6.10
C VAL A 180 -10.99 -19.09 -5.88
N TYR A 181 -11.35 -20.37 -5.95
CA TYR A 181 -12.68 -20.84 -5.62
C TYR A 181 -12.70 -21.38 -4.19
N LYS A 182 -13.56 -20.83 -3.34
CA LYS A 182 -13.53 -21.13 -1.90
C LYS A 182 -14.90 -21.48 -1.32
N ARG A 183 -14.91 -22.45 -0.39
CA ARG A 183 -15.99 -22.73 0.56
C ARG A 183 -15.56 -22.43 2.00
N TYR A 184 -16.53 -22.12 2.85
CA TYR A 184 -16.33 -21.99 4.29
C TYR A 184 -17.55 -22.48 5.06
N TYR A 185 -17.33 -23.05 6.24
CA TYR A 185 -18.39 -23.59 7.09
C TYR A 185 -18.25 -23.11 8.55
N GLY A 186 -19.39 -22.86 9.18
CA GLY A 186 -19.48 -22.40 10.56
C GLY A 186 -18.74 -21.09 10.85
N MET A 187 -18.46 -20.26 9.84
CA MET A 187 -17.72 -19.01 10.00
C MET A 187 -18.52 -18.00 10.83
N SER A 188 -17.84 -17.17 11.64
CA SER A 188 -18.46 -16.40 12.72
C SER A 188 -18.35 -14.87 12.57
N ASN A 189 -19.39 -14.14 12.99
CA ASN A 189 -19.31 -12.70 13.31
C ASN A 189 -19.84 -12.44 14.72
N VAL A 190 -19.24 -11.47 15.44
CA VAL A 190 -19.90 -10.78 16.56
C VAL A 190 -20.37 -9.42 16.06
N ILE A 191 -21.66 -9.14 16.22
CA ILE A 191 -22.34 -8.01 15.58
C ILE A 191 -23.05 -7.21 16.66
N VAL A 192 -22.77 -5.90 16.74
CA VAL A 192 -23.33 -5.00 17.75
C VAL A 192 -24.05 -3.85 17.07
N ARG A 193 -25.33 -3.61 17.40
CA ARG A 193 -26.02 -2.38 16.97
C ARG A 193 -26.17 -1.40 18.13
N LEU A 194 -25.69 -0.18 17.91
CA LEU A 194 -25.90 0.98 18.77
C LEU A 194 -27.01 1.85 18.16
N SER A 195 -28.04 2.21 18.92
CA SER A 195 -29.15 3.05 18.45
C SER A 195 -29.77 3.86 19.59
N ASP A 196 -30.69 4.79 19.30
CA ASP A 196 -31.51 5.44 20.32
C ASP A 196 -32.63 4.54 20.90
N GLY A 197 -32.75 3.32 20.35
CA GLY A 197 -33.81 2.36 20.64
C GLY A 197 -35.09 2.54 19.80
N SER A 198 -35.16 3.53 18.91
CA SER A 198 -36.31 3.73 18.02
C SER A 198 -36.15 3.04 16.67
N ASP A 199 -37.27 2.67 16.04
CA ASP A 199 -37.26 2.09 14.69
C ASP A 199 -36.70 3.07 13.65
N GLN A 200 -36.95 4.38 13.82
CA GLN A 200 -36.40 5.43 12.96
C GLN A 200 -34.87 5.52 13.06
N GLY A 201 -34.31 5.46 14.28
CA GLY A 201 -32.87 5.42 14.48
C GLY A 201 -32.21 4.14 13.94
N LYS A 202 -32.97 3.04 13.86
CA LYS A 202 -32.53 1.74 13.33
C LYS A 202 -32.73 1.59 11.81
N GLU A 203 -33.47 2.49 11.15
CA GLU A 203 -33.78 2.42 9.71
C GLU A 203 -32.51 2.44 8.84
N HIS A 204 -31.51 3.23 9.24
CA HIS A 204 -30.22 3.35 8.56
C HIS A 204 -29.07 3.16 9.55
N ALA A 205 -27.94 2.64 9.05
CA ALA A 205 -26.75 2.33 9.83
C ALA A 205 -25.44 2.77 9.13
N VAL A 206 -24.47 3.14 9.97
CA VAL A 206 -23.04 3.16 9.63
C VAL A 206 -22.45 1.84 10.10
N LEU A 207 -21.82 1.08 9.21
CA LEU A 207 -21.03 -0.10 9.55
C LEU A 207 -19.59 0.33 9.88
N VAL A 208 -19.03 -0.17 10.97
CA VAL A 208 -17.59 -0.11 11.28
C VAL A 208 -17.10 -1.55 11.37
N ASN A 209 -16.10 -1.91 10.58
CA ASN A 209 -15.60 -3.28 10.46
C ASN A 209 -14.15 -3.39 10.94
N ALA A 210 -13.82 -4.54 11.55
CA ALA A 210 -12.50 -4.98 11.96
C ALA A 210 -12.48 -6.52 12.01
N HIS A 211 -11.34 -7.15 11.72
CA HIS A 211 -11.20 -8.62 11.69
C HIS A 211 -10.50 -9.18 12.93
N LEU A 212 -11.00 -10.31 13.46
CA LEU A 212 -10.59 -10.86 14.75
C LEU A 212 -9.55 -11.97 14.63
N ASP A 213 -9.36 -12.59 13.47
CA ASP A 213 -8.35 -13.62 13.25
C ASP A 213 -6.93 -13.04 13.16
N SER A 214 -5.95 -13.88 12.84
CA SER A 214 -4.57 -13.44 12.57
C SER A 214 -3.82 -14.42 11.67
N THR A 215 -2.88 -13.92 10.86
CA THR A 215 -2.20 -14.72 9.82
C THR A 215 -1.23 -15.79 10.29
N LEU A 216 -0.67 -16.49 9.30
CA LEU A 216 0.53 -17.31 9.41
C LEU A 216 1.79 -16.44 9.13
N PRO A 217 2.66 -16.09 10.11
CA PRO A 217 2.69 -16.48 11.51
C PRO A 217 2.61 -15.20 12.38
N SER A 218 1.48 -14.49 12.32
CA SER A 218 1.29 -13.19 12.98
C SER A 218 0.49 -13.35 14.28
N PRO A 219 0.95 -12.76 15.40
CA PRO A 219 0.14 -12.59 16.60
C PRO A 219 -1.03 -11.60 16.37
N GLY A 220 -0.99 -10.78 15.33
CA GLY A 220 -2.06 -9.85 14.95
C GLY A 220 -2.36 -8.84 16.05
N ALA A 221 -1.41 -7.98 16.37
CA ALA A 221 -1.53 -6.91 17.35
C ALA A 221 -1.95 -5.59 16.69
N ALA A 222 -1.23 -5.13 15.66
CA ALA A 222 -1.77 -4.12 14.75
C ALA A 222 -2.87 -4.73 13.87
N ASP A 223 -2.72 -6.00 13.50
CA ASP A 223 -3.26 -6.65 12.29
C ASP A 223 -4.26 -7.79 12.61
N ASP A 224 -5.56 -7.55 12.83
CA ASP A 224 -6.24 -6.28 13.11
C ASP A 224 -6.62 -6.14 14.62
N GLY A 225 -5.68 -6.47 15.49
CA GLY A 225 -5.85 -6.21 16.93
C GLY A 225 -6.12 -4.73 17.24
N ALA A 226 -5.66 -3.80 16.39
CA ALA A 226 -5.90 -2.37 16.52
C ALA A 226 -7.36 -1.99 16.22
N GLY A 227 -7.93 -2.42 15.09
CA GLY A 227 -9.32 -2.18 14.72
C GLY A 227 -10.29 -2.82 15.69
N ILE A 228 -10.07 -4.07 16.11
CA ILE A 228 -10.88 -4.72 17.16
C ILE A 228 -10.88 -3.90 18.46
N SER A 229 -9.73 -3.33 18.82
CA SER A 229 -9.60 -2.43 19.98
C SER A 229 -10.33 -1.10 19.78
N ILE A 230 -10.28 -0.53 18.57
CA ILE A 230 -11.00 0.71 18.22
C ILE A 230 -12.52 0.51 18.28
N LEU A 231 -13.05 -0.60 17.77
CA LEU A 231 -14.49 -0.91 17.88
C LEU A 231 -14.92 -1.07 19.36
N LEU A 232 -14.10 -1.70 20.21
CA LEU A 232 -14.39 -1.84 21.65
C LEU A 232 -14.32 -0.50 22.40
N GLU A 233 -13.37 0.38 22.06
CA GLU A 233 -13.33 1.75 22.59
C GLU A 233 -14.55 2.58 22.14
N ILE A 234 -14.97 2.45 20.88
CA ILE A 234 -16.19 3.09 20.36
C ILE A 234 -17.43 2.58 21.13
N LEU A 235 -17.54 1.26 21.38
CA LEU A 235 -18.61 0.68 22.21
C LEU A 235 -18.64 1.27 23.63
N ARG A 236 -17.49 1.39 24.30
CA ARG A 236 -17.37 2.05 25.61
C ARG A 236 -17.81 3.51 25.54
N ILE A 237 -17.26 4.28 24.60
CA ILE A 237 -17.51 5.72 24.49
C ILE A 237 -18.97 6.03 24.15
N TYR A 238 -19.65 5.17 23.38
CA TYR A 238 -21.08 5.31 23.09
C TYR A 238 -22.04 4.80 24.17
N THR A 239 -21.56 4.14 25.22
CA THR A 239 -22.35 3.71 26.39
C THR A 239 -22.13 4.58 27.64
N THR A 240 -21.06 5.38 27.67
CA THR A 240 -20.82 6.43 28.68
C THR A 240 -21.59 7.74 28.39
N ALA A 241 -21.74 8.60 29.39
CA ALA A 241 -22.36 9.93 29.29
C ALA A 241 -21.35 11.09 29.51
N PRO A 242 -21.60 12.31 28.98
CA PRO A 242 -22.63 12.66 28.00
C PRO A 242 -22.24 12.30 26.56
N ARG A 243 -23.22 11.88 25.76
CA ARG A 243 -23.12 11.72 24.30
C ARG A 243 -24.35 12.32 23.60
N PRO A 244 -24.26 12.77 22.33
CA PRO A 244 -25.42 13.24 21.57
C PRO A 244 -26.41 12.11 21.26
N LYS A 245 -27.66 12.46 20.95
CA LYS A 245 -28.64 11.47 20.50
C LYS A 245 -28.25 10.92 19.11
N LEU A 246 -28.24 9.60 18.98
CA LEU A 246 -28.11 8.90 17.70
C LEU A 246 -29.30 9.23 16.77
N ARG A 247 -28.99 9.71 15.56
CA ARG A 247 -29.95 9.93 14.44
C ARG A 247 -30.05 8.71 13.53
N HIS A 248 -28.93 7.98 13.43
CA HIS A 248 -28.79 6.72 12.71
C HIS A 248 -28.05 5.74 13.63
N SER A 249 -28.17 4.44 13.35
CA SER A 249 -27.50 3.42 14.13
C SER A 249 -26.03 3.25 13.74
N VAL A 250 -25.21 2.77 14.67
CA VAL A 250 -23.88 2.23 14.36
C VAL A 250 -24.00 0.72 14.42
N ILE A 251 -23.40 0.01 13.46
CA ILE A 251 -23.16 -1.43 13.55
C ILE A 251 -21.66 -1.62 13.67
N LEU A 252 -21.20 -2.18 14.79
CA LEU A 252 -19.84 -2.64 14.97
C LEU A 252 -19.81 -4.11 14.55
N LEU A 253 -19.02 -4.44 13.54
CA LEU A 253 -18.85 -5.78 13.00
C LEU A 253 -17.43 -6.25 13.30
N PHE A 254 -17.34 -7.23 14.21
CA PHE A 254 -16.13 -7.95 14.50
C PHE A 254 -16.24 -9.30 13.77
N ASN A 255 -15.48 -9.46 12.70
CA ASN A 255 -15.60 -10.62 11.81
C ASN A 255 -14.41 -11.59 11.98
N ASN A 256 -14.43 -12.73 11.28
CA ASN A 256 -13.29 -13.64 11.18
C ASN A 256 -13.04 -14.06 9.72
N GLY A 257 -11.80 -14.41 9.41
CA GLY A 257 -11.43 -15.01 8.15
C GLY A 257 -11.13 -14.02 7.04
N GLU A 258 -10.76 -12.77 7.36
CA GLU A 258 -10.11 -11.84 6.44
C GLU A 258 -8.89 -12.53 5.81
N GLU A 259 -7.97 -12.98 6.66
CA GLU A 259 -6.69 -13.63 6.36
C GLU A 259 -6.83 -14.92 5.55
N SER A 260 -8.04 -15.48 5.57
CA SER A 260 -8.40 -16.66 4.82
C SER A 260 -8.95 -16.36 3.42
N LEU A 261 -9.09 -15.07 3.07
CA LEU A 261 -9.87 -14.46 1.98
C LEU A 261 -11.32 -14.09 2.39
N GLN A 262 -11.48 -13.10 3.28
CA GLN A 262 -12.70 -12.36 3.66
C GLN A 262 -14.03 -13.14 3.78
N ASP A 263 -14.05 -14.23 4.55
CA ASP A 263 -15.25 -15.09 4.64
C ASP A 263 -16.41 -14.47 5.44
N ALA A 264 -16.16 -13.96 6.65
CA ALA A 264 -17.26 -13.58 7.53
C ALA A 264 -17.87 -12.20 7.19
N SER A 265 -17.09 -11.29 6.60
CA SER A 265 -17.59 -10.06 5.99
C SER A 265 -18.48 -10.37 4.77
N HIS A 266 -18.10 -11.32 3.90
CA HIS A 266 -18.97 -11.86 2.85
C HIS A 266 -20.25 -12.50 3.44
N LEU A 267 -20.12 -13.31 4.50
CA LEU A 267 -21.26 -13.91 5.24
C LEU A 267 -22.20 -12.84 5.84
N TYR A 268 -21.67 -11.72 6.33
CA TYR A 268 -22.47 -10.59 6.79
C TYR A 268 -23.17 -9.89 5.62
N ALA A 269 -22.40 -9.49 4.60
CA ALA A 269 -22.84 -8.71 3.45
C ALA A 269 -23.90 -9.44 2.61
N THR A 270 -23.90 -10.76 2.61
CA THR A 270 -24.88 -11.59 1.89
C THR A 270 -26.05 -12.07 2.75
N GLN A 271 -25.86 -12.43 4.03
CA GLN A 271 -26.88 -13.16 4.81
C GLN A 271 -27.44 -12.43 6.05
N HIS A 272 -26.71 -11.51 6.71
CA HIS A 272 -27.17 -11.01 8.01
C HIS A 272 -28.32 -10.00 7.93
N PRO A 273 -29.43 -10.12 8.69
CA PRO A 273 -30.60 -9.24 8.56
C PRO A 273 -30.31 -7.74 8.70
N THR A 274 -29.32 -7.33 9.51
CA THR A 274 -28.99 -5.90 9.68
C THR A 274 -28.27 -5.27 8.49
N ARG A 275 -27.75 -6.06 7.54
CA ARG A 275 -27.06 -5.54 6.33
C ARG A 275 -27.94 -4.59 5.50
N HIS A 276 -29.26 -4.72 5.60
CA HIS A 276 -30.24 -3.93 4.86
C HIS A 276 -30.36 -2.48 5.35
N SER A 277 -29.99 -2.16 6.59
CA SER A 277 -29.94 -0.77 7.08
C SER A 277 -28.60 -0.08 6.79
N VAL A 278 -27.52 -0.82 6.50
CA VAL A 278 -26.19 -0.24 6.21
C VAL A 278 -26.23 0.67 4.98
N ARG A 279 -25.75 1.91 5.16
CA ARG A 279 -25.63 2.96 4.12
C ARG A 279 -24.20 3.48 3.95
N ALA A 280 -23.44 3.51 5.04
CA ALA A 280 -22.05 3.92 5.09
C ALA A 280 -21.21 2.80 5.70
N VAL A 281 -19.95 2.67 5.26
CA VAL A 281 -18.96 1.72 5.80
C VAL A 281 -17.69 2.45 6.17
N VAL A 282 -17.08 2.08 7.28
CA VAL A 282 -15.73 2.46 7.68
C VAL A 282 -14.99 1.16 7.99
N ASN A 283 -14.03 0.80 7.16
CA ASN A 283 -13.21 -0.39 7.33
C ASN A 283 -11.88 0.01 8.00
N LEU A 284 -11.43 -0.81 8.94
CA LEU A 284 -10.19 -0.62 9.70
C LEU A 284 -9.26 -1.79 9.40
N GLU A 285 -8.00 -1.48 9.13
CA GLU A 285 -6.97 -2.43 8.69
C GLU A 285 -5.59 -2.01 9.25
N ALA A 286 -4.59 -2.88 9.19
CA ALA A 286 -3.20 -2.48 9.43
C ALA A 286 -2.20 -3.29 8.62
N CYS A 287 -1.53 -2.65 7.65
CA CYS A 287 -0.38 -3.27 6.96
C CYS A 287 0.99 -2.84 7.50
N GLY A 288 1.03 -2.20 8.67
CA GLY A 288 2.23 -1.72 9.36
C GLY A 288 1.97 -1.39 10.83
N THR A 289 3.00 -0.97 11.57
CA THR A 289 2.92 -0.73 13.04
C THR A 289 3.22 0.72 13.45
N SER A 290 3.50 1.63 12.52
CA SER A 290 3.93 2.99 12.83
C SER A 290 3.27 4.07 11.94
N GLY A 291 3.40 5.33 12.35
CA GLY A 291 2.84 6.46 11.62
C GLY A 291 1.32 6.60 11.69
N PRO A 292 0.76 7.63 11.03
CA PRO A 292 -0.69 7.89 10.99
C PRO A 292 -1.44 6.86 10.13
N GLU A 293 -2.75 6.70 10.34
CA GLU A 293 -3.58 5.90 9.44
C GLU A 293 -3.71 6.58 8.08
N LEU A 294 -3.59 5.82 7.00
CA LEU A 294 -3.84 6.28 5.64
C LEU A 294 -5.26 5.92 5.22
N LEU A 295 -6.07 6.93 4.92
CA LEU A 295 -7.26 6.75 4.09
C LEU A 295 -6.83 6.40 2.65
N PHE A 296 -6.88 5.11 2.31
CA PHE A 296 -6.38 4.58 1.04
C PHE A 296 -7.49 4.26 0.03
N GLN A 297 -8.75 4.02 0.43
CA GLN A 297 -9.89 3.99 -0.49
C GLN A 297 -11.07 4.83 0.01
N ALA A 298 -11.82 5.43 -0.93
CA ALA A 298 -13.06 6.17 -0.63
C ALA A 298 -14.01 6.18 -1.83
N THR A 299 -15.28 5.82 -1.60
CA THR A 299 -16.25 5.59 -2.70
C THR A 299 -17.37 6.63 -2.83
N SER A 300 -17.42 7.69 -2.01
CA SER A 300 -18.35 8.80 -2.22
C SER A 300 -17.88 10.15 -1.66
N LEU A 301 -18.51 11.23 -2.15
CA LEU A 301 -18.29 12.58 -1.62
C LEU A 301 -18.84 12.73 -0.19
N GLU A 302 -19.89 11.98 0.15
CA GLU A 302 -20.52 11.93 1.47
C GLU A 302 -19.54 11.39 2.51
N MET A 303 -18.83 10.31 2.17
CA MET A 303 -17.80 9.74 3.03
C MET A 303 -16.56 10.64 3.14
N ILE A 304 -16.15 11.32 2.07
CA ILE A 304 -15.07 12.32 2.14
C ILE A 304 -15.47 13.58 2.92
N LYS A 305 -16.76 13.99 2.92
CA LYS A 305 -17.26 15.03 3.84
C LYS A 305 -17.14 14.58 5.30
N ALA A 306 -17.40 13.31 5.60
CA ALA A 306 -17.21 12.74 6.94
C ALA A 306 -15.74 12.71 7.35
N TYR A 307 -14.85 12.21 6.48
CA TYR A 307 -13.40 12.25 6.74
C TYR A 307 -12.88 13.69 6.89
N SER A 308 -13.47 14.69 6.24
CA SER A 308 -13.10 16.10 6.44
C SER A 308 -13.41 16.68 7.83
N LYS A 309 -13.98 15.88 8.75
CA LYS A 309 -14.23 16.23 10.16
C LYS A 309 -13.23 15.61 11.14
N VAL A 310 -12.30 14.77 10.69
CA VAL A 310 -11.32 14.11 11.58
C VAL A 310 -10.31 15.11 12.16
N PRO A 311 -9.80 14.88 13.39
CA PRO A 311 -8.78 15.73 14.00
C PRO A 311 -7.42 15.65 13.29
N TYR A 312 -7.03 14.50 12.73
CA TYR A 312 -5.68 14.26 12.21
C TYR A 312 -5.71 13.72 10.75
N PRO A 313 -6.06 14.54 9.74
CA PRO A 313 -6.39 14.03 8.41
C PRO A 313 -5.17 13.59 7.59
N PHE A 314 -5.08 12.30 7.31
CA PHE A 314 -4.00 11.67 6.54
C PHE A 314 -4.57 10.72 5.47
N GLY A 315 -4.61 11.16 4.21
CA GLY A 315 -5.32 10.45 3.14
C GLY A 315 -5.07 11.02 1.77
N THR A 316 -5.04 10.20 0.72
CA THR A 316 -4.89 10.69 -0.65
C THR A 316 -5.58 9.82 -1.70
N VAL A 317 -6.23 10.48 -2.67
CA VAL A 317 -6.79 9.82 -3.87
C VAL A 317 -5.71 9.12 -4.71
N MET A 318 -4.42 9.43 -4.51
CA MET A 318 -3.32 8.69 -5.13
C MET A 318 -3.22 7.24 -4.62
N ALA A 319 -3.44 7.02 -3.32
CA ALA A 319 -3.50 5.67 -2.77
C ALA A 319 -4.69 4.89 -3.36
N ASN A 320 -5.84 5.56 -3.51
CA ASN A 320 -7.05 4.98 -4.11
C ASN A 320 -6.85 4.62 -5.59
N ASP A 321 -6.19 5.47 -6.39
CA ASP A 321 -5.83 5.13 -7.78
C ASP A 321 -4.83 3.96 -7.86
N VAL A 322 -3.87 3.87 -6.93
CA VAL A 322 -2.85 2.79 -6.92
C VAL A 322 -3.44 1.46 -6.46
N PHE A 323 -4.23 1.44 -5.38
CA PHE A 323 -4.92 0.24 -4.90
C PHE A 323 -5.91 -0.27 -5.95
N SER A 324 -6.77 0.62 -6.47
CA SER A 324 -7.76 0.30 -7.52
C SER A 324 -7.13 -0.06 -8.89
N SER A 325 -5.80 -0.04 -9.02
CA SER A 325 -5.10 -0.51 -10.22
C SER A 325 -4.71 -2.00 -10.19
N GLY A 326 -4.81 -2.66 -9.03
CA GLY A 326 -4.35 -4.04 -8.83
C GLY A 326 -2.83 -4.23 -8.84
N ILE A 327 -2.05 -3.13 -8.77
CA ILE A 327 -0.58 -3.17 -8.62
C ILE A 327 -0.19 -3.53 -7.19
N ILE A 328 -0.98 -3.10 -6.20
CA ILE A 328 -0.90 -3.63 -4.83
C ILE A 328 -1.61 -4.98 -4.85
N LEU A 329 -0.89 -6.02 -4.41
CA LEU A 329 -1.36 -7.41 -4.40
C LEU A 329 -1.99 -7.72 -3.04
N SER A 330 -3.05 -6.97 -2.73
CA SER A 330 -3.82 -7.01 -1.47
C SER A 330 -5.29 -6.71 -1.79
N ASP A 331 -6.18 -7.16 -0.92
CA ASP A 331 -7.61 -6.83 -0.90
C ASP A 331 -8.02 -6.71 0.58
N THR A 332 -9.26 -6.35 0.88
CA THR A 332 -9.75 -6.14 2.27
C THR A 332 -11.22 -6.50 2.40
N ASP A 333 -11.74 -6.56 3.64
CA ASP A 333 -13.17 -6.71 3.91
C ASP A 333 -14.03 -5.63 3.25
N PHE A 334 -13.47 -4.43 3.04
CA PHE A 334 -14.14 -3.32 2.36
C PHE A 334 -14.74 -3.73 1.01
N ARG A 335 -14.04 -4.59 0.27
CA ARG A 335 -14.52 -5.15 -1.00
C ARG A 335 -15.87 -5.85 -0.84
N GLN A 336 -16.06 -6.65 0.21
CA GLN A 336 -17.27 -7.46 0.37
C GLN A 336 -18.52 -6.57 0.53
N PHE A 337 -18.38 -5.44 1.21
CA PHE A 337 -19.45 -4.45 1.38
C PHE A 337 -19.72 -3.63 0.10
N VAL A 338 -18.69 -3.35 -0.70
CA VAL A 338 -18.84 -2.67 -2.00
C VAL A 338 -19.45 -3.61 -3.05
N GLU A 339 -18.92 -4.83 -3.22
CA GLU A 339 -19.31 -5.80 -4.25
C GLU A 339 -20.69 -6.42 -3.97
N TYR A 340 -20.90 -7.00 -2.79
CA TYR A 340 -22.14 -7.70 -2.45
C TYR A 340 -23.18 -6.79 -1.78
N GLY A 341 -22.75 -5.74 -1.07
CA GLY A 341 -23.62 -4.80 -0.37
C GLY A 341 -24.06 -3.58 -1.18
N ASN A 342 -23.33 -3.23 -2.26
CA ASN A 342 -23.47 -1.96 -2.99
C ASN A 342 -23.35 -0.73 -2.06
N GLN A 343 -22.58 -0.85 -0.98
CA GLN A 343 -22.43 0.19 0.04
C GLN A 343 -21.29 1.15 -0.32
N SER A 344 -21.36 2.38 0.20
CA SER A 344 -20.28 3.37 0.06
C SER A 344 -19.54 3.53 1.39
N GLY A 345 -18.26 3.88 1.36
CA GLY A 345 -17.46 3.93 2.58
C GLY A 345 -16.06 4.52 2.41
N LEU A 346 -15.26 4.27 3.45
CA LEU A 346 -13.84 4.58 3.60
C LEU A 346 -13.10 3.29 3.98
N ASP A 347 -11.89 3.11 3.44
CA ASP A 347 -10.96 2.06 3.86
C ASP A 347 -9.64 2.71 4.32
N MET A 348 -9.19 2.34 5.53
CA MET A 348 -8.20 3.09 6.30
C MET A 348 -7.23 2.13 7.00
N ALA A 349 -5.92 2.32 6.80
CA ALA A 349 -4.91 1.40 7.33
C ALA A 349 -3.72 2.12 7.99
N ILE A 350 -3.18 1.57 9.08
CA ILE A 350 -1.81 1.89 9.51
C ILE A 350 -0.84 1.25 8.51
N ILE A 351 0.10 2.03 7.93
CA ILE A 351 1.01 1.53 6.87
C ILE A 351 2.51 1.70 7.16
N GLY A 352 2.89 2.55 8.12
CA GLY A 352 4.31 2.79 8.42
C GLY A 352 4.96 1.55 9.04
N ASN A 353 6.25 1.34 8.79
CA ASN A 353 6.98 0.16 9.26
C ASN A 353 6.35 -1.18 8.79
N SER A 354 5.85 -1.22 7.54
CA SER A 354 5.24 -2.42 6.91
C SER A 354 6.14 -3.68 6.88
N TYR A 355 7.41 -3.62 7.32
CA TYR A 355 8.28 -4.79 7.44
C TYR A 355 7.76 -5.82 8.46
N LEU A 356 7.03 -5.40 9.49
CA LEU A 356 6.57 -6.27 10.59
C LEU A 356 5.18 -6.90 10.38
N TYR A 357 4.38 -6.37 9.44
CA TYR A 357 3.07 -6.93 9.04
C TYR A 357 3.19 -8.38 8.57
N HIS A 358 2.26 -9.28 8.93
CA HIS A 358 2.40 -10.73 8.70
C HIS A 358 3.73 -11.34 9.22
N THR A 359 4.27 -10.84 10.33
CA THR A 359 5.45 -11.44 11.00
C THR A 359 5.19 -11.67 12.48
N ARG A 360 6.06 -12.45 13.12
CA ARG A 360 6.05 -12.66 14.58
C ARG A 360 6.31 -11.40 15.40
N ARG A 361 6.70 -10.29 14.76
CA ARG A 361 6.99 -8.99 15.37
C ARG A 361 5.80 -8.03 15.34
N ASP A 362 4.67 -8.42 14.77
CA ASP A 362 3.44 -7.70 15.04
C ASP A 362 2.93 -8.04 16.46
N ILE A 363 3.40 -7.24 17.42
CA ILE A 363 3.10 -7.32 18.86
C ILE A 363 2.93 -5.90 19.41
N PRO A 364 2.16 -5.68 20.50
CA PRO A 364 1.81 -4.32 20.96
C PRO A 364 3.04 -3.47 21.32
N ALA A 365 4.13 -4.12 21.74
CA ALA A 365 5.40 -3.46 22.06
C ALA A 365 6.13 -2.84 20.85
N ASN A 366 5.73 -3.16 19.61
CA ASN A 366 6.31 -2.64 18.37
C ASN A 366 5.38 -1.65 17.63
N ILE A 367 4.24 -1.28 18.24
CA ILE A 367 3.33 -0.25 17.75
C ILE A 367 3.87 1.13 18.17
N GLU A 368 3.91 2.09 17.25
CA GLU A 368 4.36 3.45 17.56
C GLU A 368 3.34 4.18 18.45
N PRO A 369 3.73 4.68 19.64
CA PRO A 369 2.80 5.37 20.53
C PRO A 369 2.17 6.60 19.85
N GLY A 370 0.84 6.62 19.82
CA GLY A 370 0.02 7.65 19.18
C GLY A 370 -0.60 7.21 17.85
N ALA A 371 -0.13 6.11 17.23
CA ALA A 371 -0.68 5.62 15.96
C ALA A 371 -2.13 5.12 16.12
N VAL A 372 -2.42 4.43 17.21
CA VAL A 372 -3.77 3.90 17.49
C VAL A 372 -4.67 4.98 18.12
N GLN A 373 -4.10 5.94 18.85
CA GLN A 373 -4.78 7.17 19.25
C GLN A 373 -5.24 8.00 18.04
N HIS A 374 -4.39 8.15 17.01
CA HIS A 374 -4.69 8.82 15.75
C HIS A 374 -5.85 8.12 15.03
N PHE A 375 -5.71 6.81 14.78
CA PHE A 375 -6.67 5.99 14.05
C PHE A 375 -8.03 5.91 14.78
N GLY A 376 -7.99 5.76 16.11
CA GLY A 376 -9.16 5.71 16.97
C GLY A 376 -9.94 7.02 17.05
N GLU A 377 -9.27 8.17 17.22
CA GLU A 377 -9.94 9.47 17.24
C GLU A 377 -10.44 9.92 15.86
N ASN A 378 -9.74 9.56 14.78
CA ASN A 378 -10.22 9.77 13.42
C ASN A 378 -11.48 8.95 13.14
N THR A 379 -11.46 7.64 13.46
CA THR A 379 -12.62 6.74 13.31
C THR A 379 -13.81 7.24 14.15
N LEU A 380 -13.58 7.60 15.41
CA LEU A 380 -14.61 8.15 16.30
C LEU A 380 -15.22 9.44 15.72
N ALA A 381 -14.41 10.36 15.17
CA ALA A 381 -14.90 11.60 14.56
C ALA A 381 -15.74 11.37 13.29
N ILE A 382 -15.37 10.38 12.47
CA ILE A 382 -16.15 9.96 11.28
C ILE A 382 -17.52 9.44 11.72
N VAL A 383 -17.55 8.51 12.69
CA VAL A 383 -18.78 7.91 13.20
C VAL A 383 -19.66 8.98 13.86
N ASP A 384 -19.11 9.79 14.78
CA ASP A 384 -19.81 10.87 15.46
C ASP A 384 -20.47 11.84 14.48
N TYR A 385 -19.77 12.27 13.42
CA TYR A 385 -20.37 13.09 12.37
C TYR A 385 -21.51 12.34 11.67
N LEU A 386 -21.27 11.12 11.18
CA LEU A 386 -22.23 10.37 10.37
C LEU A 386 -23.54 10.07 11.12
N VAL A 387 -23.48 9.74 12.42
CA VAL A 387 -24.67 9.32 13.19
C VAL A 387 -25.27 10.38 14.11
N THR A 388 -24.57 11.47 14.45
CA THR A 388 -25.12 12.53 15.32
C THR A 388 -25.40 13.85 14.60
N SER A 389 -24.71 14.15 13.49
CA SER A 389 -24.83 15.46 12.85
C SER A 389 -26.14 15.61 12.06
N PRO A 390 -26.84 16.77 12.17
CA PRO A 390 -27.93 17.10 11.25
C PRO A 390 -27.42 17.48 9.85
N GLU A 391 -26.12 17.74 9.67
CA GLU A 391 -25.49 17.93 8.35
C GLU A 391 -25.17 16.60 7.65
N SER A 392 -25.21 15.48 8.37
CA SER A 392 -24.91 14.15 7.82
C SER A 392 -25.95 13.76 6.77
N GLN A 393 -25.47 13.24 5.65
CA GLN A 393 -26.27 12.62 4.60
C GLN A 393 -25.63 11.27 4.31
N LEU A 394 -26.20 10.20 4.85
CA LEU A 394 -25.70 8.85 4.59
C LEU A 394 -25.86 8.52 3.08
N PRO A 395 -24.92 7.78 2.47
CA PRO A 395 -25.01 7.40 1.06
C PRO A 395 -26.27 6.58 0.74
N THR A 396 -26.63 6.55 -0.54
CA THR A 396 -27.62 5.59 -1.07
C THR A 396 -26.89 4.38 -1.64
N ASN A 397 -27.31 3.16 -1.28
CA ASN A 397 -26.67 1.95 -1.79
C ASN A 397 -26.90 1.83 -3.31
N ARG A 398 -25.82 1.90 -4.07
CA ARG A 398 -25.77 1.77 -5.53
C ARG A 398 -24.34 1.42 -5.95
N ALA A 399 -24.20 0.76 -7.09
CA ALA A 399 -22.89 0.49 -7.67
C ALA A 399 -22.09 1.80 -7.83
N PHE A 400 -20.86 1.81 -7.31
CA PHE A 400 -19.94 2.95 -7.36
C PHE A 400 -19.52 3.27 -8.81
N THR A 401 -19.42 4.55 -9.16
CA THR A 401 -18.95 4.99 -10.48
C THR A 401 -17.70 5.86 -10.37
N LYS A 402 -16.64 5.54 -11.14
CA LYS A 402 -15.36 6.28 -11.07
C LYS A 402 -15.50 7.76 -11.45
N SER A 403 -16.50 8.10 -12.27
CA SER A 403 -16.87 9.47 -12.62
C SER A 403 -17.26 10.34 -11.41
N GLU A 404 -17.76 9.73 -10.32
CA GLU A 404 -18.19 10.41 -9.09
C GLU A 404 -17.09 10.48 -8.02
N SER A 405 -15.96 9.79 -8.20
CA SER A 405 -14.86 9.74 -7.23
C SER A 405 -14.34 11.15 -6.89
N PRO A 406 -14.37 11.59 -5.62
CA PRO A 406 -13.84 12.89 -5.22
C PRO A 406 -12.32 12.94 -5.34
N VAL A 407 -11.76 14.11 -5.67
CA VAL A 407 -10.32 14.36 -5.57
C VAL A 407 -10.04 14.85 -4.15
N TYR A 408 -9.25 14.09 -3.39
CA TYR A 408 -8.89 14.44 -2.01
C TYR A 408 -7.40 14.19 -1.73
N PHE A 409 -6.81 14.99 -0.84
CA PHE A 409 -5.46 14.81 -0.31
C PHE A 409 -5.27 15.54 1.02
N SER A 410 -4.47 14.97 1.93
CA SER A 410 -3.83 15.68 3.02
C SER A 410 -2.57 16.41 2.53
N LEU A 411 -2.12 17.38 3.32
CA LEU A 411 -0.85 18.10 3.16
C LEU A 411 -0.20 18.22 4.54
N MET A 412 1.07 17.84 4.67
CA MET A 412 1.84 17.89 5.92
C MET A 412 1.10 17.27 7.13
N GLY A 413 0.39 16.15 6.91
CA GLY A 413 -0.35 15.39 7.93
C GLY A 413 -1.52 16.08 8.65
N ASN A 414 -1.79 17.36 8.37
CA ASN A 414 -2.66 18.20 9.21
C ASN A 414 -3.67 19.05 8.42
N MET A 415 -3.54 19.15 7.10
CA MET A 415 -4.43 19.98 6.26
C MET A 415 -5.14 19.13 5.20
N PHE A 416 -6.44 18.90 5.37
CA PHE A 416 -7.25 18.16 4.40
C PHE A 416 -7.80 19.07 3.30
N PHE A 417 -7.69 18.63 2.05
CA PHE A 417 -8.29 19.27 0.89
C PHE A 417 -9.12 18.25 0.12
N PHE A 418 -10.36 18.60 -0.24
CA PHE A 418 -11.18 17.81 -1.16
C PHE A 418 -11.93 18.70 -2.16
N LEU A 419 -12.13 18.16 -3.37
CA LEU A 419 -12.81 18.81 -4.48
C LEU A 419 -13.72 17.81 -5.19
N HIS A 420 -14.98 18.22 -5.42
CA HIS A 420 -15.87 17.50 -6.32
C HIS A 420 -15.32 17.55 -7.76
N ASN A 421 -15.42 16.43 -8.49
CA ASN A 421 -14.84 16.26 -9.83
C ASN A 421 -15.19 17.39 -10.81
N VAL A 422 -16.44 17.86 -10.83
CA VAL A 422 -16.87 18.97 -11.69
C VAL A 422 -16.16 20.28 -11.36
N THR A 423 -15.83 20.52 -10.08
CA THR A 423 -15.07 21.70 -9.64
C THR A 423 -13.60 21.58 -10.02
N PHE A 424 -12.99 20.40 -9.84
CA PHE A 424 -11.61 20.12 -10.27
C PHE A 424 -11.46 20.33 -11.79
N ARG A 425 -12.37 19.76 -12.61
CA ARG A 425 -12.36 19.97 -14.07
C ARG A 425 -12.55 21.45 -14.44
N LYS A 426 -13.40 22.21 -13.76
CA LYS A 426 -13.54 23.67 -13.99
C LYS A 426 -12.26 24.45 -13.69
N LEU A 427 -11.59 24.14 -12.57
CA LEU A 427 -10.31 24.76 -12.21
C LEU A 427 -9.21 24.45 -13.24
N LEU A 428 -9.10 23.19 -13.69
CA LEU A 428 -8.16 22.79 -14.74
C LEU A 428 -8.38 23.59 -16.04
N HIS A 429 -9.61 23.72 -16.53
CA HIS A 429 -9.91 24.55 -17.71
C HIS A 429 -9.59 26.04 -17.50
N GLY A 430 -9.73 26.56 -16.28
CA GLY A 430 -9.28 27.92 -15.92
C GLY A 430 -7.76 28.09 -16.03
N LEU A 431 -6.99 27.14 -15.49
CA LEU A 431 -5.52 27.13 -15.61
C LEU A 431 -5.06 26.96 -17.06
N VAL A 432 -5.78 26.16 -17.86
CA VAL A 432 -5.55 26.02 -19.31
C VAL A 432 -5.66 27.37 -20.02
N ALA A 433 -6.71 28.15 -19.75
CA ALA A 433 -6.89 29.46 -20.35
C ALA A 433 -5.79 30.47 -19.92
N ILE A 434 -5.44 30.47 -18.63
CA ILE A 434 -4.39 31.35 -18.07
C ILE A 434 -3.02 31.05 -18.69
N LEU A 435 -2.61 29.77 -18.72
CA LEU A 435 -1.32 29.39 -19.31
C LEU A 435 -1.30 29.69 -20.82
N SER A 436 -2.40 29.43 -21.55
CA SER A 436 -2.50 29.74 -22.98
C SER A 436 -2.28 31.22 -23.26
N ALA A 437 -2.84 32.11 -22.44
CA ALA A 437 -2.62 33.56 -22.53
C ALA A 437 -1.16 33.96 -22.20
N GLN A 438 -0.57 33.37 -21.15
CA GLN A 438 0.83 33.60 -20.77
C GLN A 438 1.81 33.14 -21.86
N LEU A 439 1.58 31.98 -22.47
CA LEU A 439 2.39 31.43 -23.56
C LEU A 439 2.25 32.29 -24.83
N LEU A 440 1.03 32.68 -25.21
CA LEU A 440 0.81 33.58 -26.36
C LEU A 440 1.51 34.92 -26.17
N TYR A 441 1.50 35.49 -24.96
CA TYR A 441 2.27 36.68 -24.62
C TYR A 441 3.79 36.44 -24.76
N ALA A 442 4.34 35.38 -24.19
CA ALA A 442 5.77 35.07 -24.28
C ALA A 442 6.23 34.77 -25.72
N ILE A 443 5.41 34.10 -26.52
CA ILE A 443 5.65 33.87 -27.95
C ILE A 443 5.70 35.20 -28.69
N ARG A 444 4.74 36.12 -28.45
CA ARG A 444 4.67 37.43 -29.11
C ARG A 444 5.80 38.37 -28.71
N ALA A 445 6.08 38.53 -27.41
CA ALA A 445 7.10 39.45 -26.91
C ALA A 445 8.53 38.96 -27.22
N GLU A 446 8.75 37.65 -27.11
CA GLU A 446 10.08 37.04 -27.10
C GLU A 446 10.42 36.25 -28.38
N HIS A 447 9.63 36.40 -29.45
CA HIS A 447 9.86 35.79 -30.77
C HIS A 447 11.30 35.97 -31.29
N HIS A 448 11.95 37.08 -30.93
CA HIS A 448 13.34 37.39 -31.29
C HIS A 448 14.40 36.44 -30.65
N LEU A 449 13.98 35.57 -29.73
CA LEU A 449 14.78 34.50 -29.10
C LEU A 449 14.32 33.09 -29.55
N ASP A 450 13.50 32.99 -30.59
CA ASP A 450 12.79 31.78 -31.05
C ASP A 450 11.90 31.14 -29.94
N SER A 451 11.25 31.95 -29.10
CA SER A 451 10.59 31.47 -27.86
C SER A 451 9.60 30.32 -28.06
N LEU A 452 8.84 30.28 -29.16
CA LEU A 452 7.98 29.13 -29.52
C LEU A 452 8.80 27.83 -29.71
N ARG A 453 9.84 27.86 -30.54
CA ARG A 453 10.73 26.70 -30.77
C ARG A 453 11.45 26.31 -29.49
N ALA A 454 11.86 27.29 -28.68
CA ALA A 454 12.49 27.03 -27.39
C ALA A 454 11.55 26.27 -26.47
N THR A 455 10.30 26.73 -26.28
CA THR A 455 9.31 26.04 -25.43
C THR A 455 8.94 24.65 -25.95
N VAL A 456 8.75 24.45 -27.26
CA VAL A 456 8.48 23.11 -27.81
C VAL A 456 9.65 22.14 -27.55
N ILE A 457 10.89 22.58 -27.79
CA ILE A 457 12.08 21.75 -27.54
C ILE A 457 12.27 21.49 -26.04
N THR A 458 12.02 22.45 -25.15
CA THR A 458 12.14 22.21 -23.71
C THR A 458 11.02 21.31 -23.18
N THR A 459 9.78 21.39 -23.67
CA THR A 459 8.72 20.42 -23.34
C THR A 459 9.10 19.00 -23.73
N LEU A 460 9.60 18.78 -24.95
CA LEU A 460 10.11 17.47 -25.37
C LEU A 460 11.32 17.05 -24.51
N GLY A 461 12.14 18.01 -24.08
CA GLY A 461 13.19 17.82 -23.08
C GLY A 461 12.68 17.41 -21.70
N ILE A 462 11.49 17.83 -21.26
CA ILE A 462 10.89 17.35 -20.00
C ILE A 462 10.48 15.88 -20.14
N TYR A 463 9.82 15.49 -21.22
CA TYR A 463 9.54 14.06 -21.47
C TYR A 463 10.84 13.23 -21.54
N GLY A 464 11.88 13.78 -22.19
CA GLY A 464 13.22 13.19 -22.18
C GLY A 464 13.84 13.05 -20.78
N ASN A 465 13.65 14.03 -19.88
CA ASN A 465 14.13 13.97 -18.50
C ASN A 465 13.54 12.77 -17.74
N PHE A 466 12.24 12.49 -17.89
CA PHE A 466 11.60 11.33 -17.26
C PHE A 466 12.15 10.02 -17.84
N ILE A 467 12.20 9.89 -19.17
CA ILE A 467 12.64 8.66 -19.85
C ILE A 467 14.12 8.36 -19.54
N VAL A 468 15.00 9.34 -19.69
CA VAL A 468 16.45 9.16 -19.50
C VAL A 468 16.83 9.15 -18.01
N GLY A 469 16.12 9.88 -17.14
CA GLY A 469 16.26 9.79 -15.70
C GLY A 469 15.91 8.39 -15.18
N ALA A 470 14.75 7.86 -15.56
CA ALA A 470 14.35 6.49 -15.23
C ALA A 470 15.34 5.46 -15.83
N LEU A 471 15.78 5.63 -17.08
CA LEU A 471 16.78 4.74 -17.70
C LEU A 471 18.09 4.69 -16.90
N PHE A 472 18.61 5.83 -16.45
CA PHE A 472 19.85 5.86 -15.67
C PHE A 472 19.69 5.16 -14.31
N SER A 473 18.56 5.34 -13.62
CA SER A 473 18.24 4.60 -12.39
C SER A 473 18.07 3.10 -12.62
N ASN A 474 17.47 2.72 -13.74
CA ASN A 474 17.31 1.31 -14.14
C ASN A 474 18.64 0.65 -14.55
N ILE A 475 19.62 1.42 -15.07
CA ILE A 475 20.99 0.94 -15.27
C ILE A 475 21.65 0.64 -13.92
N VAL A 476 21.45 1.48 -12.90
CA VAL A 476 21.94 1.22 -11.53
C VAL A 476 21.25 0.01 -10.90
N ALA A 477 19.93 -0.13 -11.07
CA ALA A 477 19.18 -1.31 -10.64
C ALA A 477 19.71 -2.60 -11.27
N PHE A 478 20.01 -2.59 -12.58
CA PHE A 478 20.61 -3.72 -13.28
C PHE A 478 22.03 -4.04 -12.76
N VAL A 479 22.87 -3.03 -12.55
CA VAL A 479 24.23 -3.21 -12.03
C VAL A 479 24.22 -3.81 -10.62
N LEU A 480 23.39 -3.30 -9.71
CA LEU A 480 23.25 -3.86 -8.37
C LEU A 480 22.71 -5.30 -8.43
N SER A 481 21.55 -5.52 -9.05
CA SER A 481 20.86 -6.81 -9.00
C SER A 481 21.50 -7.93 -9.83
N LYS A 482 22.05 -7.63 -11.02
CA LYS A 482 22.54 -8.64 -11.99
C LYS A 482 24.06 -8.66 -12.21
N VAL A 483 24.80 -7.62 -11.82
CA VAL A 483 26.26 -7.58 -11.98
C VAL A 483 27.00 -7.73 -10.65
N LEU A 484 26.51 -7.09 -9.57
CA LEU A 484 27.19 -7.04 -8.28
C LEU A 484 26.64 -7.98 -7.20
N GLY A 485 25.50 -8.64 -7.45
CA GLY A 485 24.84 -9.48 -6.44
C GLY A 485 24.32 -8.68 -5.24
N ALA A 486 23.93 -7.43 -5.47
CA ALA A 486 23.59 -6.41 -4.48
C ALA A 486 22.14 -5.88 -4.66
N GLY A 487 21.26 -6.67 -5.27
CA GLY A 487 19.82 -6.33 -5.38
C GLY A 487 19.19 -6.15 -4.00
N MET A 488 18.21 -5.25 -3.90
CA MET A 488 17.53 -4.87 -2.65
C MET A 488 18.44 -4.30 -1.54
N SER A 489 19.70 -3.90 -1.82
CA SER A 489 20.63 -3.36 -0.81
C SER A 489 20.11 -2.13 -0.03
N TRP A 490 19.08 -1.47 -0.55
CA TRP A 490 18.38 -0.32 0.01
C TRP A 490 17.17 -0.68 0.89
N TYR A 491 16.77 -1.95 1.00
CA TYR A 491 15.49 -2.39 1.60
C TYR A 491 15.28 -1.92 3.05
N ARG A 492 16.34 -1.78 3.84
CA ARG A 492 16.27 -1.47 5.28
C ARG A 492 16.02 -0.01 5.64
N ASN A 493 15.69 0.84 4.67
CA ASN A 493 15.17 2.18 4.90
C ASN A 493 14.57 2.78 3.62
N GLU A 494 13.42 3.40 3.77
CA GLU A 494 12.54 3.92 2.72
C GLU A 494 13.13 5.13 1.99
N TYR A 495 14.11 5.81 2.62
CA TYR A 495 14.85 6.91 2.04
C TYR A 495 16.14 6.45 1.32
N PHE A 496 16.62 5.22 1.53
CA PHE A 496 17.79 4.68 0.81
C PHE A 496 17.61 4.60 -0.71
N PRO A 497 16.43 4.29 -1.28
CA PRO A 497 16.16 4.44 -2.70
C PRO A 497 16.57 5.81 -3.27
N PHE A 498 16.33 6.92 -2.56
CA PHE A 498 16.78 8.24 -3.02
C PHE A 498 18.31 8.39 -3.02
N ALA A 499 19.02 7.76 -2.08
CA ALA A 499 20.48 7.74 -2.07
C ALA A 499 21.06 6.89 -3.23
N VAL A 500 20.42 5.79 -3.60
CA VAL A 500 20.83 4.92 -4.70
C VAL A 500 20.44 5.49 -6.07
N PHE A 501 19.15 5.77 -6.28
CA PHE A 501 18.54 6.06 -7.58
C PHE A 501 18.31 7.56 -7.84
N GLY A 502 18.38 8.43 -6.83
CA GLY A 502 18.33 9.88 -7.02
C GLY A 502 19.50 10.43 -7.87
N PRO A 503 20.77 10.18 -7.50
CA PRO A 503 21.94 10.61 -8.27
C PRO A 503 21.96 10.19 -9.75
N PRO A 504 21.67 8.93 -10.15
CA PRO A 504 21.59 8.56 -11.56
C PRO A 504 20.41 9.22 -12.26
N THR A 505 19.24 9.38 -11.61
CA THR A 505 18.11 10.15 -12.18
C THR A 505 18.56 11.56 -12.57
N VAL A 506 19.18 12.30 -11.63
CA VAL A 506 19.64 13.67 -11.88
C VAL A 506 20.75 13.70 -12.95
N THR A 507 21.61 12.68 -13.01
CA THR A 507 22.58 12.52 -14.11
C THR A 507 21.86 12.46 -15.46
N GLY A 508 20.85 11.60 -15.61
CA GLY A 508 20.06 11.48 -16.84
C GLY A 508 19.34 12.77 -17.23
N VAL A 509 18.74 13.47 -16.26
CA VAL A 509 18.15 14.82 -16.45
C VAL A 509 19.19 15.80 -16.99
N LEU A 510 20.38 15.86 -16.40
CA LEU A 510 21.44 16.79 -16.83
C LEU A 510 22.02 16.44 -18.21
N VAL A 511 22.06 15.16 -18.59
CA VAL A 511 22.41 14.74 -19.96
C VAL A 511 21.39 15.28 -20.96
N VAL A 512 20.09 15.14 -20.69
CA VAL A 512 19.02 15.66 -21.57
C VAL A 512 19.06 17.19 -21.63
N GLN A 513 19.28 17.88 -20.52
CA GLN A 513 19.41 19.35 -20.53
C GLN A 513 20.69 19.81 -21.26
N ALA A 514 21.79 19.04 -21.23
CA ALA A 514 22.97 19.30 -22.05
C ALA A 514 22.70 19.09 -23.54
N TYR A 515 21.96 18.04 -23.92
CA TYR A 515 21.52 17.83 -25.30
C TYR A 515 20.60 18.96 -25.79
N VAL A 516 19.57 19.33 -25.01
CA VAL A 516 18.70 20.49 -25.30
C VAL A 516 19.52 21.77 -25.46
N SER A 517 20.52 22.01 -24.60
CA SER A 517 21.42 23.17 -24.71
C SER A 517 22.34 23.12 -25.94
N SER A 518 22.58 21.95 -26.54
CA SER A 518 23.36 21.83 -27.78
C SER A 518 22.62 22.34 -29.00
N LEU A 519 21.28 22.24 -29.03
CA LEU A 519 20.42 22.56 -30.18
C LEU A 519 20.28 24.08 -30.50
N PHE A 520 20.90 24.96 -29.70
CA PHE A 520 20.78 26.42 -29.82
C PHE A 520 22.15 27.09 -30.01
N ASN A 521 22.44 27.54 -31.23
CA ASN A 521 23.80 27.95 -31.60
C ASN A 521 24.26 29.32 -31.08
N THR A 522 23.40 30.13 -30.44
CA THR A 522 23.77 31.48 -29.96
C THR A 522 23.72 31.60 -28.43
N PRO A 523 24.65 32.34 -27.78
CA PRO A 523 24.65 32.52 -26.32
C PRO A 523 23.35 33.11 -25.76
N ALA A 524 22.71 34.02 -26.50
CA ALA A 524 21.42 34.60 -26.10
C ALA A 524 20.29 33.56 -26.07
N LYS A 525 20.23 32.66 -27.06
CA LYS A 525 19.23 31.57 -27.09
C LYS A 525 19.51 30.51 -26.04
N LYS A 526 20.77 30.11 -25.82
CA LYS A 526 21.14 29.22 -24.70
C LYS A 526 20.75 29.81 -23.33
N ALA A 527 20.98 31.10 -23.11
CA ALA A 527 20.60 31.75 -21.85
C ALA A 527 19.08 31.89 -21.65
N TYR A 528 18.29 31.90 -22.73
CA TYR A 528 16.83 31.91 -22.64
C TYR A 528 16.25 30.56 -22.19
N LEU A 529 17.01 29.46 -22.28
CA LEU A 529 16.54 28.13 -21.86
C LEU A 529 16.09 28.07 -20.40
N GLU A 530 16.69 28.87 -19.51
CA GLU A 530 16.24 28.98 -18.12
C GLU A 530 14.78 29.46 -18.00
N ARG A 531 14.31 30.34 -18.90
CA ARG A 531 12.90 30.78 -18.97
C ARG A 531 12.04 29.83 -19.82
N ALA A 532 12.60 29.28 -20.90
CA ALA A 532 11.89 28.37 -21.80
C ALA A 532 11.61 27.01 -21.15
N THR A 533 12.47 26.51 -20.28
CA THR A 533 12.25 25.28 -19.49
C THR A 533 11.10 25.46 -18.50
N LEU A 534 10.93 26.64 -17.88
CA LEU A 534 9.75 26.93 -17.04
C LEU A 534 8.43 26.87 -17.85
N ASN A 535 8.42 27.48 -19.05
CA ASN A 535 7.26 27.33 -19.96
C ASN A 535 7.07 25.86 -20.38
N GLY A 536 8.16 25.16 -20.70
CA GLY A 536 8.12 23.78 -21.19
C GLY A 536 7.60 22.79 -20.13
N LEU A 537 7.92 23.05 -18.86
CA LEU A 537 7.42 22.34 -17.68
C LEU A 537 5.94 22.65 -17.42
N ALA A 538 5.50 23.90 -17.57
CA ALA A 538 4.08 24.25 -17.49
C ALA A 538 3.27 23.53 -18.59
N VAL A 539 3.81 23.46 -19.82
CA VAL A 539 3.23 22.72 -20.95
C VAL A 539 3.27 21.19 -20.75
N PHE A 540 4.28 20.66 -20.05
CA PHE A 540 4.28 19.26 -19.63
C PHE A 540 3.16 18.98 -18.63
N PHE A 541 3.05 19.77 -17.55
CA PHE A 541 2.06 19.53 -16.51
C PHE A 541 0.61 19.66 -17.03
N ILE A 542 0.28 20.70 -17.81
CA ILE A 542 -1.06 20.87 -18.39
C ILE A 542 -1.48 19.71 -19.31
N VAL A 543 -0.58 19.23 -20.18
CA VAL A 543 -0.89 18.14 -21.12
C VAL A 543 -1.13 16.83 -20.35
N ASN A 544 -0.25 16.49 -19.41
CA ASN A 544 -0.43 15.26 -18.63
C ASN A 544 -1.59 15.35 -17.63
N SER A 545 -1.91 16.54 -17.09
CA SER A 545 -3.14 16.75 -16.29
C SER A 545 -4.41 16.48 -17.11
N LEU A 546 -4.45 16.92 -18.37
CA LEU A 546 -5.58 16.66 -19.27
C LEU A 546 -5.69 15.17 -19.64
N ILE A 547 -4.55 14.49 -19.85
CA ILE A 547 -4.51 13.03 -20.13
C ILE A 547 -5.01 12.24 -18.92
N LEU A 548 -4.47 12.48 -17.72
CA LEU A 548 -4.92 11.77 -16.52
C LEU A 548 -6.39 12.08 -16.18
N ASN A 549 -6.86 13.31 -16.41
CA ASN A 549 -8.27 13.65 -16.21
C ASN A 549 -9.21 13.01 -17.26
N PHE A 550 -8.74 12.76 -18.48
CA PHE A 550 -9.47 12.00 -19.51
C PHE A 550 -9.65 10.53 -19.13
N PHE A 551 -8.64 9.91 -18.48
CA PHE A 551 -8.74 8.56 -17.91
C PHE A 551 -9.35 8.50 -16.49
N GLU A 552 -9.90 9.63 -16.02
CA GLU A 552 -10.55 9.76 -14.70
C GLU A 552 -9.66 9.29 -13.53
N ILE A 553 -8.36 9.59 -13.60
CA ILE A 553 -7.35 9.33 -12.57
C ILE A 553 -7.29 10.55 -11.64
N GLY A 554 -7.60 10.35 -10.36
CA GLY A 554 -7.66 11.43 -9.35
C GLY A 554 -6.29 12.08 -9.09
N SER A 555 -5.22 11.28 -9.17
CA SER A 555 -3.80 11.65 -9.04
C SER A 555 -3.35 12.77 -9.99
N ALA A 556 -4.16 13.12 -11.00
CA ALA A 556 -4.00 14.32 -11.80
C ALA A 556 -3.79 15.60 -10.96
N TYR A 557 -4.28 15.64 -9.71
CA TYR A 557 -4.11 16.79 -8.81
C TYR A 557 -2.63 17.18 -8.59
N LEU A 558 -1.70 16.22 -8.51
CA LEU A 558 -0.26 16.48 -8.33
C LEU A 558 0.30 17.30 -9.50
N LEU A 559 -0.10 16.96 -10.72
CA LEU A 559 0.30 17.69 -11.93
C LEU A 559 -0.39 19.07 -12.01
N VAL A 560 -1.62 19.19 -11.51
CA VAL A 560 -2.34 20.48 -11.41
C VAL A 560 -1.68 21.41 -10.39
N VAL A 561 -1.15 20.89 -9.28
CA VAL A 561 -0.31 21.67 -8.35
C VAL A 561 0.97 22.13 -9.03
N GLY A 562 1.70 21.24 -9.72
CA GLY A 562 2.89 21.60 -10.49
C GLY A 562 2.62 22.67 -11.55
N LEU A 563 1.49 22.57 -12.25
CA LEU A 563 0.99 23.58 -13.19
C LEU A 563 0.71 24.91 -12.52
N PHE A 564 -0.01 24.92 -11.39
CA PHE A 564 -0.31 26.12 -10.61
C PHE A 564 0.98 26.82 -10.13
N THR A 565 1.93 26.07 -9.58
CA THR A 565 3.24 26.61 -9.18
C THR A 565 4.00 27.21 -10.37
N CYS A 566 3.97 26.58 -11.55
CA CYS A 566 4.58 27.13 -12.75
C CYS A 566 3.90 28.45 -13.19
N ILE A 567 2.56 28.49 -13.26
CA ILE A 567 1.77 29.68 -13.63
C ILE A 567 2.02 30.84 -12.66
N LEU A 568 2.07 30.55 -11.35
CA LEU A 568 2.36 31.52 -10.29
C LEU A 568 3.80 32.04 -10.37
N THR A 569 4.77 31.15 -10.59
CA THR A 569 6.19 31.51 -10.80
C THR A 569 6.36 32.41 -12.02
N ILE A 570 5.69 32.07 -13.13
CA ILE A 570 5.64 32.88 -14.35
C ILE A 570 5.05 34.27 -14.05
N ALA A 571 3.92 34.34 -13.35
CA ALA A 571 3.25 35.60 -13.03
C ALA A 571 4.14 36.51 -12.14
N VAL A 572 4.70 35.97 -11.06
CA VAL A 572 5.57 36.73 -10.14
C VAL A 572 6.85 37.19 -10.85
N ASN A 573 7.48 36.34 -11.66
CA ASN A 573 8.67 36.70 -12.43
C ASN A 573 8.38 37.83 -13.44
N ASP A 574 7.35 37.66 -14.25
CA ASP A 574 7.12 38.51 -15.42
C ASP A 574 6.43 39.85 -15.04
N TYR A 575 5.50 39.85 -14.08
CA TYR A 575 4.77 41.06 -13.67
C TYR A 575 5.43 41.81 -12.51
N ILE A 576 5.97 41.11 -11.50
CA ILE A 576 6.47 41.74 -10.26
C ILE A 576 8.00 41.95 -10.31
N LEU A 577 8.78 40.90 -10.58
CA LEU A 577 10.24 40.94 -10.40
C LEU A 577 10.99 41.56 -11.60
N ILE A 578 10.46 41.44 -12.82
CA ILE A 578 11.11 41.93 -14.04
C ILE A 578 10.34 43.09 -14.67
N GLY A 579 9.01 42.96 -14.78
CA GLY A 579 8.09 43.91 -15.38
C GLY A 579 7.85 43.66 -16.88
N VAL A 580 6.61 43.29 -17.22
CA VAL A 580 6.08 43.10 -18.59
C VAL A 580 6.52 44.21 -19.55
N ASP A 581 6.46 45.44 -19.09
CA ASP A 581 6.84 46.64 -19.85
C ASP A 581 8.30 46.61 -20.33
N ARG A 582 9.21 46.13 -19.50
CA ARG A 582 10.66 46.04 -19.81
C ARG A 582 10.97 44.86 -20.72
N ILE A 583 10.18 43.79 -20.64
CA ILE A 583 10.24 42.64 -21.55
C ILE A 583 9.79 43.08 -22.95
N ASN A 584 8.60 43.70 -23.06
CA ASN A 584 8.07 44.26 -24.31
C ASN A 584 9.02 45.27 -24.97
N LYS A 585 9.61 46.17 -24.17
CA LYS A 585 10.58 47.18 -24.64
C LYS A 585 11.99 46.60 -24.90
N ARG A 586 12.18 45.28 -24.80
CA ARG A 586 13.44 44.53 -24.98
C ARG A 586 14.62 45.07 -24.14
N GLN A 587 14.31 45.60 -22.96
CA GLN A 587 15.28 46.17 -22.01
C GLN A 587 15.88 45.11 -21.06
N VAL A 588 15.37 43.88 -21.11
CA VAL A 588 15.81 42.74 -20.32
C VAL A 588 16.71 41.87 -21.20
N ALA A 589 17.95 41.64 -20.76
CA ALA A 589 18.84 40.69 -21.44
C ALA A 589 18.29 39.26 -21.33
N ALA A 590 18.56 38.40 -22.32
CA ALA A 590 18.07 37.01 -22.30
C ALA A 590 18.51 36.26 -21.03
N ASN A 591 19.72 36.54 -20.54
CA ASN A 591 20.23 36.00 -19.28
C ASN A 591 19.75 36.75 -18.02
N ASN A 592 18.93 37.80 -18.10
CA ASN A 592 18.30 38.41 -16.91
C ASN A 592 16.77 38.19 -16.92
N ARG A 593 16.31 37.15 -17.63
CA ARG A 593 14.90 36.83 -17.85
C ARG A 593 14.23 35.99 -16.75
N MET A 594 15.03 35.42 -15.85
CA MET A 594 14.61 34.70 -14.64
C MET A 594 15.30 35.28 -13.40
N ALA A 595 14.51 35.86 -12.49
CA ALA A 595 15.01 36.42 -11.23
C ALA A 595 15.32 35.31 -10.21
N ALA A 596 16.38 35.47 -9.40
CA ALA A 596 16.81 34.44 -8.45
C ALA A 596 15.72 34.05 -7.42
N ALA A 597 14.94 35.03 -6.97
CA ALA A 597 13.84 34.83 -6.02
C ALA A 597 12.67 33.97 -6.55
N THR A 598 12.67 33.59 -7.83
CA THR A 598 11.65 32.69 -8.40
C THR A 598 11.86 31.22 -8.04
N TYR A 599 13.09 30.80 -7.72
CA TYR A 599 13.39 29.39 -7.47
C TYR A 599 12.77 28.86 -6.17
N PRO A 600 12.80 29.57 -5.02
CA PRO A 600 12.07 29.13 -3.83
C PRO A 600 10.56 28.98 -4.08
N LEU A 601 9.97 29.89 -4.86
CA LEU A 601 8.55 29.83 -5.25
C LEU A 601 8.25 28.63 -6.16
N LEU A 602 9.14 28.34 -7.12
CA LEU A 602 9.05 27.17 -8.00
C LEU A 602 9.25 25.85 -7.24
N SER A 603 10.12 25.84 -6.23
CA SER A 603 10.39 24.66 -5.41
C SER A 603 9.32 24.40 -4.37
N PHE A 604 8.68 25.41 -3.77
CA PHE A 604 7.91 25.28 -2.52
C PHE A 604 6.87 24.15 -2.55
N LEU A 605 5.79 24.27 -3.33
CA LEU A 605 4.76 23.22 -3.37
C LEU A 605 5.28 21.89 -3.95
N PRO A 606 6.04 21.83 -5.07
CA PRO A 606 6.59 20.56 -5.55
C PRO A 606 7.50 19.85 -4.55
N THR A 607 8.22 20.60 -3.70
CA THR A 607 9.00 20.01 -2.59
C THR A 607 8.06 19.42 -1.54
N VAL A 608 7.10 20.19 -1.01
CA VAL A 608 6.16 19.70 0.01
C VAL A 608 5.39 18.47 -0.48
N PHE A 609 4.75 18.55 -1.66
CA PHE A 609 4.03 17.40 -2.23
C PHE A 609 4.92 16.22 -2.62
N SER A 610 6.21 16.44 -2.90
CA SER A 610 7.14 15.32 -3.11
C SER A 610 7.58 14.68 -1.81
N PHE A 611 7.79 15.44 -0.73
CA PHE A 611 8.14 14.89 0.58
C PHE A 611 6.93 14.23 1.26
N ASP A 612 5.73 14.82 1.17
CA ASP A 612 4.48 14.12 1.51
C ASP A 612 4.27 12.88 0.61
N GLY A 613 4.67 12.97 -0.66
CA GLY A 613 4.69 11.85 -1.59
C GLY A 613 5.79 10.80 -1.35
N PHE A 614 6.68 10.96 -0.37
CA PHE A 614 7.64 9.91 -0.01
C PHE A 614 6.97 8.75 0.71
N ALA A 615 5.79 8.94 1.32
CA ALA A 615 5.01 7.86 1.92
C ALA A 615 4.59 6.74 0.96
N ILE A 616 4.71 6.95 -0.37
CA ILE A 616 4.58 5.84 -1.33
C ILE A 616 5.73 4.83 -1.19
N LEU A 617 6.92 5.25 -0.74
CA LEU A 617 8.03 4.34 -0.45
C LEU A 617 7.82 3.62 0.89
N ASP A 618 7.14 4.22 1.86
CA ASP A 618 6.76 3.56 3.12
C ASP A 618 5.91 2.31 2.89
N LEU A 619 5.08 2.33 1.85
CA LEU A 619 4.39 1.14 1.35
C LEU A 619 5.29 0.30 0.44
N PHE A 620 5.82 0.88 -0.65
CA PHE A 620 6.44 0.09 -1.72
C PHE A 620 7.78 -0.53 -1.33
N VAL A 621 8.61 0.08 -0.47
CA VAL A 621 9.91 -0.48 -0.08
C VAL A 621 9.73 -1.77 0.74
N PRO A 622 8.96 -1.80 1.84
CA PRO A 622 8.63 -3.05 2.53
C PRO A 622 7.88 -4.05 1.63
N LEU A 623 6.95 -3.58 0.78
CA LEU A 623 6.21 -4.45 -0.15
C LEU A 623 7.14 -5.28 -1.04
N THR A 624 8.30 -4.76 -1.46
CA THR A 624 9.25 -5.52 -2.30
C THR A 624 9.81 -6.79 -1.63
N GLY A 625 9.77 -6.89 -0.30
CA GLY A 625 10.08 -8.11 0.46
C GLY A 625 8.99 -9.18 0.42
N ARG A 626 7.87 -8.93 -0.27
CA ARG A 626 6.73 -9.84 -0.46
C ARG A 626 6.19 -9.90 -1.91
N MET A 627 7.03 -9.65 -2.93
CA MET A 627 6.66 -9.68 -4.36
C MET A 627 7.13 -10.92 -5.15
N GLY A 628 7.85 -11.87 -4.53
CA GLY A 628 8.39 -13.07 -5.18
C GLY A 628 9.70 -12.87 -5.96
N GLU A 629 10.42 -13.96 -6.25
CA GLU A 629 11.77 -13.90 -6.85
C GLU A 629 11.78 -13.37 -8.30
N VAL A 630 10.68 -13.56 -9.03
CA VAL A 630 10.55 -13.10 -10.41
C VAL A 630 10.31 -11.58 -10.54
N SER A 631 9.96 -10.90 -9.45
CA SER A 631 9.59 -9.48 -9.49
C SER A 631 10.82 -8.56 -9.64
N PRO A 632 10.81 -7.60 -10.58
CA PRO A 632 11.97 -6.74 -10.86
C PRO A 632 12.04 -5.55 -9.88
N VAL A 633 12.13 -5.82 -8.57
CA VAL A 633 11.91 -4.81 -7.52
C VAL A 633 12.85 -3.61 -7.57
N ASP A 634 14.15 -3.80 -7.82
CA ASP A 634 15.11 -2.69 -7.98
C ASP A 634 14.73 -1.78 -9.17
N HIS A 635 14.10 -2.32 -10.21
CA HIS A 635 13.61 -1.55 -11.36
C HIS A 635 12.31 -0.81 -11.05
N ILE A 636 11.39 -1.42 -10.27
CA ILE A 636 10.16 -0.78 -9.80
C ILE A 636 10.52 0.43 -8.92
N ILE A 637 11.29 0.21 -7.85
CA ILE A 637 11.72 1.25 -6.92
C ILE A 637 12.59 2.30 -7.63
N GLY A 638 13.57 1.89 -8.44
CA GLY A 638 14.41 2.81 -9.21
C GLY A 638 13.61 3.69 -10.20
N THR A 639 12.47 3.21 -10.70
CA THR A 639 11.55 4.00 -11.54
C THR A 639 10.67 4.93 -10.72
N LEU A 640 10.10 4.48 -9.59
CA LEU A 640 9.32 5.31 -8.68
C LEU A 640 10.16 6.47 -8.12
N THR A 641 11.36 6.19 -7.61
CA THR A 641 12.31 7.21 -7.15
C THR A 641 12.68 8.18 -8.27
N ALA A 642 12.83 7.73 -9.52
CA ALA A 642 13.12 8.61 -10.64
C ALA A 642 11.96 9.58 -10.94
N ILE A 643 10.71 9.08 -10.93
CA ILE A 643 9.51 9.91 -11.13
C ILE A 643 9.40 10.96 -10.02
N LEU A 644 9.52 10.56 -8.75
CA LEU A 644 9.49 11.47 -7.60
C LEU A 644 10.61 12.52 -7.68
N THR A 645 11.83 12.11 -8.01
CA THR A 645 13.00 13.01 -8.15
C THR A 645 12.79 14.09 -9.24
N VAL A 646 12.20 13.72 -10.39
CA VAL A 646 11.95 14.69 -11.49
C VAL A 646 10.78 15.62 -11.17
N ILE A 647 9.73 15.14 -10.48
CA ILE A 647 8.56 15.95 -10.10
C ILE A 647 8.88 16.89 -8.93
N GLY A 648 9.56 16.41 -7.89
CA GLY A 648 9.79 17.14 -6.65
C GLY A 648 10.86 18.24 -6.73
N PHE A 649 11.85 18.07 -7.61
CA PHE A 649 12.99 18.99 -7.73
C PHE A 649 13.07 19.72 -9.09
N PRO A 650 11.99 20.35 -9.59
CA PRO A 650 11.94 20.92 -10.95
C PRO A 650 12.96 22.06 -11.14
N ALA A 651 13.33 22.75 -10.06
CA ALA A 651 14.39 23.74 -10.01
C ALA A 651 15.75 23.24 -10.55
N VAL A 652 16.06 21.94 -10.39
CA VAL A 652 17.32 21.32 -10.86
C VAL A 652 17.39 21.35 -12.40
N ILE A 653 16.26 21.19 -13.07
CA ILE A 653 16.15 21.21 -14.54
C ILE A 653 16.47 22.62 -15.08
N LEU A 654 16.05 23.68 -14.38
CA LEU A 654 16.29 25.06 -14.77
C LEU A 654 17.72 25.52 -14.44
N ILE A 655 18.22 25.19 -13.24
CA ILE A 655 19.47 25.77 -12.71
C ILE A 655 20.71 25.32 -13.48
N GLY A 656 20.66 24.18 -14.19
CA GLY A 656 21.72 23.77 -15.11
C GLY A 656 22.03 24.82 -16.20
N HIS A 657 20.98 25.45 -16.76
CA HIS A 657 21.11 26.53 -17.76
C HIS A 657 21.52 27.87 -17.13
N ARG A 658 21.53 27.99 -15.80
CA ARG A 658 21.81 29.25 -15.09
C ARG A 658 23.30 29.63 -15.06
N TYR A 659 24.20 28.66 -15.16
CA TYR A 659 25.65 28.87 -15.03
C TYR A 659 26.39 28.38 -16.29
N PRO A 660 27.39 29.10 -16.83
CA PRO A 660 28.04 28.73 -18.11
C PRO A 660 28.65 27.32 -18.17
N ASN A 661 29.07 26.77 -17.02
CA ASN A 661 29.54 25.40 -16.88
C ASN A 661 28.65 24.57 -15.92
N GLY A 662 27.43 25.04 -15.60
CA GLY A 662 26.54 24.44 -14.60
C GLY A 662 26.22 22.98 -14.88
N LEU A 663 25.76 22.69 -16.11
CA LEU A 663 25.49 21.33 -16.59
C LEU A 663 26.73 20.42 -16.48
N LYS A 664 27.94 20.91 -16.80
CA LYS A 664 29.18 20.13 -16.73
C LYS A 664 29.55 19.76 -15.29
N TRP A 665 29.54 20.73 -14.38
CA TRP A 665 29.82 20.48 -12.97
C TRP A 665 28.75 19.62 -12.31
N GLY A 666 27.47 19.84 -12.64
CA GLY A 666 26.37 19.00 -12.19
C GLY A 666 26.55 17.54 -12.60
N LEU A 667 26.92 17.27 -13.86
CA LEU A 667 27.22 15.92 -14.35
C LEU A 667 28.39 15.28 -13.59
N VAL A 668 29.50 15.99 -13.41
CA VAL A 668 30.65 15.46 -12.65
C VAL A 668 30.25 15.09 -11.21
N MET A 669 29.51 15.97 -10.52
CA MET A 669 29.05 15.72 -9.15
C MET A 669 28.06 14.54 -9.06
N THR A 670 27.10 14.45 -9.98
CA THR A 670 26.03 13.43 -9.95
C THR A 670 26.53 12.05 -10.41
N ILE A 671 27.46 11.99 -11.37
CA ILE A 671 28.17 10.75 -11.71
C ILE A 671 29.03 10.29 -10.53
N SER A 672 29.76 11.20 -9.87
CA SER A 672 30.58 10.87 -8.70
C SER A 672 29.73 10.34 -7.55
N ALA A 673 28.58 10.97 -7.28
CA ALA A 673 27.62 10.50 -6.28
C ALA A 673 26.99 9.15 -6.65
N THR A 674 26.73 8.88 -7.94
CA THR A 674 26.22 7.59 -8.42
C THR A 674 27.24 6.47 -8.24
N ILE A 675 28.52 6.73 -8.54
CA ILE A 675 29.60 5.75 -8.33
C ILE A 675 29.78 5.49 -6.82
N ALA A 676 29.70 6.53 -5.98
CA ALA A 676 29.76 6.41 -4.54
C ALA A 676 28.58 5.63 -3.96
N SER A 677 27.35 5.86 -4.42
CA SER A 677 26.17 5.11 -3.93
C SER A 677 26.25 3.64 -4.31
N ILE A 678 26.60 3.31 -5.56
CA ILE A 678 26.83 1.91 -5.98
C ILE A 678 27.89 1.24 -5.09
N ALA A 679 29.01 1.89 -4.83
CA ALA A 679 30.08 1.34 -4.01
C ALA A 679 29.65 1.11 -2.54
N ILE A 680 28.97 2.08 -1.92
CA ILE A 680 28.51 1.99 -0.53
C ILE A 680 27.47 0.86 -0.37
N PHE A 681 26.45 0.84 -1.24
CA PHE A 681 25.34 -0.11 -1.11
C PHE A 681 25.74 -1.53 -1.55
N SER A 682 26.59 -1.68 -2.57
CA SER A 682 27.16 -2.98 -2.92
C SER A 682 28.07 -3.52 -1.80
N ALA A 683 28.94 -2.69 -1.21
CA ALA A 683 29.74 -3.11 -0.06
C ALA A 683 28.86 -3.55 1.12
N ALA A 684 27.80 -2.80 1.45
CA ALA A 684 26.90 -3.13 2.55
C ALA A 684 26.20 -4.51 2.39
N SER A 685 25.89 -4.90 1.15
CA SER A 685 25.25 -6.19 0.80
C SER A 685 26.20 -7.39 0.82
N GLN A 686 27.52 -7.19 0.70
CA GLN A 686 28.49 -8.28 0.63
C GLN A 686 28.79 -8.88 2.01
N PRO A 687 29.04 -10.20 2.11
CA PRO A 687 29.50 -10.83 3.35
C PRO A 687 30.89 -10.31 3.73
N ALA A 688 31.17 -10.23 5.03
CA ALA A 688 32.25 -9.46 5.66
C ALA A 688 33.72 -9.79 5.28
N THR A 689 33.92 -10.68 4.31
CA THR A 689 35.19 -11.09 3.69
C THR A 689 36.11 -9.95 3.20
N LEU A 690 35.60 -8.72 3.04
CA LEU A 690 36.37 -7.52 2.67
C LEU A 690 36.36 -6.40 3.74
N GLY A 691 35.82 -6.65 4.94
CA GLY A 691 35.85 -5.71 6.08
C GLY A 691 35.03 -4.43 5.94
N LEU A 692 34.35 -4.21 4.81
CA LEU A 692 33.54 -3.02 4.50
C LEU A 692 32.03 -3.26 4.47
N GLY A 693 31.60 -4.51 4.67
CA GLY A 693 30.21 -4.95 4.51
C GLY A 693 29.76 -5.87 5.64
N PRO A 694 28.61 -5.61 6.30
CA PRO A 694 28.06 -6.51 7.31
C PRO A 694 27.09 -7.56 6.73
N GLY A 695 26.98 -7.70 5.40
CA GLY A 695 26.02 -8.61 4.74
C GLY A 695 24.54 -8.22 4.88
N ARG A 696 24.25 -6.99 5.32
CA ARG A 696 22.88 -6.55 5.67
C ARG A 696 22.15 -5.99 4.46
N THR A 697 21.57 -6.89 3.67
CA THR A 697 20.43 -6.57 2.79
C THR A 697 19.13 -6.57 3.61
N PHE A 698 19.02 -7.51 4.55
CA PHE A 698 17.99 -7.61 5.59
C PHE A 698 18.67 -7.52 6.97
N ASP A 699 17.88 -7.27 8.01
CA ASP A 699 18.28 -7.48 9.41
C ASP A 699 17.04 -7.76 10.28
N GLU A 700 17.23 -7.89 11.59
CA GLU A 700 16.22 -8.30 12.56
C GLU A 700 14.88 -7.51 12.48
N TRP A 701 14.95 -6.23 12.10
CA TRP A 701 13.79 -5.33 12.03
C TRP A 701 13.27 -5.13 10.60
N HIS A 702 14.02 -5.63 9.62
CA HIS A 702 13.71 -5.59 8.19
C HIS A 702 13.86 -7.01 7.63
N PRO A 703 13.05 -7.99 8.08
CA PRO A 703 13.31 -9.40 7.83
C PRO A 703 13.03 -9.80 6.38
N LYS A 704 13.78 -10.81 5.92
CA LYS A 704 13.47 -11.62 4.74
C LYS A 704 12.44 -12.68 5.13
N ARG A 705 11.39 -12.82 4.31
CA ARG A 705 10.25 -13.70 4.60
C ARG A 705 10.36 -15.00 3.83
N ASN A 706 10.33 -16.13 4.54
CA ASN A 706 10.39 -17.45 3.93
C ASN A 706 9.31 -18.41 4.44
N PHE A 707 8.72 -19.15 3.51
CA PHE A 707 7.73 -20.18 3.75
C PHE A 707 8.44 -21.52 3.91
N VAL A 708 8.23 -22.19 5.05
CA VAL A 708 8.89 -23.46 5.36
C VAL A 708 7.84 -24.54 5.59
N HIS A 709 7.61 -25.37 4.57
CA HIS A 709 6.63 -26.45 4.65
C HIS A 709 7.33 -27.74 5.08
N LEU A 710 6.91 -28.31 6.22
CA LEU A 710 7.24 -29.69 6.56
C LEU A 710 6.12 -30.59 6.06
N THR A 711 6.32 -31.20 4.89
CA THR A 711 5.32 -32.03 4.23
C THR A 711 5.42 -33.47 4.72
N THR A 712 4.31 -34.00 5.24
CA THR A 712 4.10 -35.43 5.44
C THR A 712 3.20 -35.95 4.32
N ASN A 713 3.76 -36.70 3.38
CA ASN A 713 3.01 -37.23 2.25
C ASN A 713 2.41 -38.61 2.59
N LEU A 714 1.07 -38.72 2.66
CA LEU A 714 0.39 -39.97 3.04
C LEU A 714 0.41 -41.04 1.93
N SER A 715 0.68 -40.64 0.68
CA SER A 715 0.76 -41.52 -0.49
C SER A 715 2.13 -42.13 -0.65
N SER A 716 3.20 -41.34 -0.57
CA SER A 716 4.58 -41.83 -0.69
C SER A 716 5.22 -42.21 0.66
N GLY A 717 4.62 -41.82 1.78
CA GLY A 717 5.20 -42.01 3.11
C GLY A 717 6.44 -41.14 3.38
N LEU A 718 6.77 -40.21 2.47
CA LEU A 718 7.94 -39.34 2.59
C LEU A 718 7.67 -38.15 3.53
N THR A 719 8.74 -37.73 4.21
CA THR A 719 8.81 -36.47 4.94
C THR A 719 9.81 -35.55 4.23
N GLU A 720 9.32 -34.43 3.70
CA GLU A 720 10.11 -33.44 2.97
C GLU A 720 10.05 -32.09 3.70
N LEU A 721 11.17 -31.37 3.73
CA LEU A 721 11.21 -29.97 4.15
C LEU A 721 11.38 -29.11 2.89
N HIS A 722 10.46 -28.17 2.69
CA HIS A 722 10.46 -27.24 1.56
C HIS A 722 10.68 -25.82 2.05
N PHE A 723 11.37 -25.01 1.26
CA PHE A 723 11.68 -23.61 1.52
C PHE A 723 11.34 -22.77 0.29
N GLY A 724 10.45 -21.79 0.43
CA GLY A 724 10.15 -20.76 -0.56
C GLY A 724 10.44 -19.37 0.01
N THR A 725 10.73 -18.38 -0.84
CA THR A 725 11.05 -17.01 -0.42
C THR A 725 10.14 -16.00 -1.11
N ALA A 726 9.81 -14.91 -0.42
CA ALA A 726 8.84 -13.92 -0.88
C ALA A 726 9.46 -12.75 -1.68
N ASP A 727 10.72 -12.85 -2.09
CA ASP A 727 11.54 -11.71 -2.54
C ASP A 727 12.64 -12.13 -3.54
N PRO A 728 13.13 -11.21 -4.39
CA PRO A 728 14.20 -11.47 -5.36
C PRO A 728 15.62 -11.27 -4.84
N ALA A 729 15.85 -11.17 -3.53
CA ALA A 729 17.19 -10.93 -3.02
C ALA A 729 18.09 -12.17 -3.23
N PRO A 730 19.38 -11.96 -3.56
CA PRO A 730 20.26 -13.04 -3.96
C PRO A 730 20.60 -13.99 -2.80
N ARG A 731 21.27 -15.10 -3.13
CA ARG A 731 21.84 -16.09 -2.20
C ARG A 731 20.84 -16.98 -1.44
N PHE A 732 19.52 -16.89 -1.69
CA PHE A 732 18.54 -17.78 -1.06
C PHE A 732 18.87 -19.28 -1.23
N LYS A 733 19.39 -19.69 -2.39
CA LYS A 733 19.84 -21.08 -2.60
C LYS A 733 20.97 -21.50 -1.64
N GLU A 734 21.93 -20.61 -1.34
CA GLU A 734 23.03 -20.91 -0.41
C GLU A 734 22.48 -21.22 0.99
N PHE A 735 21.49 -20.45 1.44
CA PHE A 735 20.77 -20.70 2.69
C PHE A 735 20.05 -22.06 2.68
N VAL A 736 19.34 -22.45 1.60
CA VAL A 736 18.67 -23.77 1.58
C VAL A 736 19.68 -24.93 1.47
N ASP A 737 20.82 -24.74 0.78
CA ASP A 737 21.92 -25.72 0.80
C ASP A 737 22.51 -25.88 2.22
N GLU A 738 22.62 -24.80 2.99
CA GLU A 738 22.98 -24.85 4.42
C GLU A 738 21.92 -25.60 5.24
N MET A 739 20.62 -25.27 5.07
CA MET A 739 19.52 -25.95 5.77
C MET A 739 19.48 -27.46 5.48
N GLN A 740 19.79 -27.88 4.25
CA GLN A 740 19.98 -29.31 3.90
C GLN A 740 21.16 -29.93 4.66
N GLY A 741 22.26 -29.20 4.86
CA GLY A 741 23.39 -29.65 5.68
C GLY A 741 23.08 -29.75 7.19
N VAL A 742 22.20 -28.90 7.71
CA VAL A 742 21.83 -28.83 9.14
C VAL A 742 20.70 -29.82 9.50
N MET A 743 19.68 -29.95 8.65
CA MET A 743 18.43 -30.67 8.97
C MET A 743 18.23 -31.94 8.13
N GLY A 744 18.80 -32.00 6.93
CA GLY A 744 18.49 -33.03 5.93
C GLY A 744 19.23 -34.35 6.11
N VAL A 745 18.97 -35.31 5.23
CA VAL A 745 19.72 -36.58 5.18
C VAL A 745 21.17 -36.30 4.70
N PRO A 746 22.21 -36.78 5.40
CA PRO A 746 23.61 -36.55 5.02
C PRO A 746 23.93 -36.96 3.58
N GLY A 747 24.60 -36.08 2.83
CA GLY A 747 24.93 -36.30 1.42
C GLY A 747 23.82 -35.99 0.42
N GLY A 748 22.59 -35.70 0.88
CA GLY A 748 21.52 -35.15 0.05
C GLY A 748 21.80 -33.72 -0.43
N LYS A 749 20.94 -33.21 -1.32
CA LYS A 749 21.02 -31.86 -1.89
C LYS A 749 19.64 -31.21 -1.91
N ALA A 750 19.57 -29.90 -1.73
CA ALA A 750 18.34 -29.15 -1.98
C ALA A 750 18.02 -29.15 -3.49
N LEU A 751 16.80 -29.58 -3.83
CA LEU A 751 16.31 -29.66 -5.20
C LEU A 751 15.35 -28.49 -5.46
N LEU A 752 15.58 -27.75 -6.56
CA LEU A 752 14.57 -26.83 -7.06
C LEU A 752 13.33 -27.65 -7.45
N THR A 753 12.21 -27.34 -6.81
CA THR A 753 10.90 -27.93 -7.04
C THR A 753 10.15 -27.04 -8.02
N ARG A 754 9.26 -27.61 -8.84
CA ARG A 754 8.37 -26.81 -9.70
C ARG A 754 7.03 -26.56 -9.00
N ASN A 755 6.44 -25.38 -9.21
CA ASN A 755 5.22 -24.93 -8.51
C ASN A 755 3.97 -25.76 -8.91
N ASP A 756 3.97 -26.32 -10.12
CA ASP A 756 2.89 -27.13 -10.69
C ASP A 756 2.91 -28.61 -10.23
N GLU A 757 4.09 -29.14 -9.87
CA GLU A 757 4.34 -30.58 -9.68
C GLU A 757 4.25 -31.10 -8.22
N LYS A 758 3.91 -30.28 -7.21
CA LYS A 758 3.68 -30.77 -5.83
C LYS A 758 2.48 -30.11 -5.12
N ALA A 759 1.48 -30.94 -4.77
CA ALA A 759 0.35 -30.60 -3.91
C ALA A 759 0.70 -29.82 -2.63
N ALA A 760 1.90 -30.05 -2.06
CA ALA A 760 2.40 -29.41 -0.83
C ALA A 760 2.41 -27.87 -0.83
N TRP A 761 2.34 -27.22 -2.01
CA TRP A 761 2.27 -25.77 -2.14
C TRP A 761 0.85 -25.23 -2.44
N ALA A 762 -0.09 -26.08 -2.85
CA ALA A 762 -1.47 -25.68 -3.18
C ALA A 762 -2.20 -25.01 -2.00
N ILE A 763 -1.82 -25.35 -0.76
CA ILE A 763 -2.21 -24.67 0.47
C ILE A 763 -2.07 -23.13 0.39
N LEU A 764 -0.97 -22.64 -0.20
CA LEU A 764 -0.72 -21.20 -0.34
C LEU A 764 -1.31 -20.59 -1.61
N HIS A 765 -1.75 -21.38 -2.61
CA HIS A 765 -2.15 -20.87 -3.93
C HIS A 765 -3.15 -19.69 -3.85
N PRO A 766 -2.92 -18.57 -4.58
CA PRO A 766 -1.87 -18.36 -5.58
C PRO A 766 -0.56 -17.78 -5.00
N VAL A 767 -0.41 -17.64 -3.67
CA VAL A 767 0.85 -17.19 -3.05
C VAL A 767 2.01 -18.12 -3.44
N SER A 768 1.76 -19.42 -3.59
CA SER A 768 2.73 -20.39 -4.10
C SER A 768 3.34 -20.05 -5.45
N ASP A 769 2.62 -19.36 -6.32
CA ASP A 769 2.88 -19.38 -7.76
C ASP A 769 4.06 -18.46 -8.13
N PHE A 770 4.40 -17.50 -7.25
CA PHE A 770 5.55 -16.60 -7.34
C PHE A 770 6.68 -16.91 -6.34
N LEU A 771 6.55 -17.97 -5.54
CA LEU A 771 7.65 -18.48 -4.72
C LEU A 771 8.60 -19.31 -5.60
N THR A 772 9.87 -19.38 -5.19
CA THR A 772 10.84 -20.35 -5.70
C THR A 772 11.05 -21.46 -4.66
N PRO A 773 10.35 -22.60 -4.76
CA PRO A 773 10.44 -23.64 -3.75
C PRO A 773 11.64 -24.56 -4.00
N TYR A 774 12.53 -24.61 -3.03
CA TYR A 774 13.50 -25.69 -2.89
C TYR A 774 12.94 -26.75 -1.93
N SER A 775 13.28 -28.03 -2.11
CA SER A 775 12.93 -29.07 -1.14
C SER A 775 14.02 -30.13 -0.97
N PHE A 776 14.03 -30.77 0.20
CA PHE A 776 14.90 -31.90 0.51
C PHE A 776 14.23 -32.87 1.49
N GLN A 777 14.71 -34.11 1.49
CA GLN A 777 14.17 -35.18 2.34
C GLN A 777 14.74 -35.08 3.77
N LEU A 778 13.86 -35.26 4.76
CA LEU A 778 14.27 -35.45 6.16
C LEU A 778 14.36 -36.95 6.52
N PRO A 779 15.13 -37.32 7.56
CA PRO A 779 15.00 -38.63 8.19
C PRO A 779 13.55 -38.88 8.64
N PRO A 780 13.01 -40.11 8.48
CA PRO A 780 11.66 -40.42 8.93
C PRO A 780 11.54 -40.29 10.46
N PRO A 781 10.43 -39.74 10.98
CA PRO A 781 10.24 -39.57 12.42
C PRO A 781 10.13 -40.92 13.15
N ASP A 782 10.54 -40.97 14.42
CA ASP A 782 10.36 -42.15 15.28
C ASP A 782 8.87 -42.46 15.45
N ALA A 783 8.39 -43.48 14.76
CA ALA A 783 6.99 -43.90 14.76
C ALA A 783 6.47 -44.38 16.14
N LYS A 784 7.33 -44.64 17.13
CA LYS A 784 6.90 -44.92 18.51
C LYS A 784 6.58 -43.63 19.28
N LYS A 785 7.33 -42.56 19.03
CA LYS A 785 7.14 -41.25 19.66
C LYS A 785 6.12 -40.38 18.90
N TYR A 786 6.11 -40.52 17.58
CA TYR A 786 5.30 -39.76 16.63
C TYR A 786 4.50 -40.72 15.73
N PRO A 787 3.45 -41.39 16.27
CA PRO A 787 2.65 -42.32 15.48
C PRO A 787 1.91 -41.59 14.36
N GLN A 788 1.68 -42.27 13.23
CA GLN A 788 0.86 -41.75 12.14
C GLN A 788 -0.56 -41.43 12.66
N GLN A 789 -1.04 -40.22 12.37
CA GLN A 789 -2.29 -39.67 12.89
C GLN A 789 -3.42 -39.69 11.84
N PHE A 790 -3.10 -39.51 10.56
CA PHE A 790 -4.07 -39.19 9.49
C PHE A 790 -4.36 -40.34 8.51
N ALA A 791 -3.74 -41.50 8.70
CA ALA A 791 -3.93 -42.69 7.85
C ALA A 791 -3.67 -43.97 8.65
N ALA A 792 -4.10 -45.13 8.14
CA ALA A 792 -3.79 -46.43 8.76
C ALA A 792 -2.27 -46.57 8.99
N PRO A 793 -1.81 -46.89 10.24
CA PRO A 793 -2.54 -47.58 11.31
C PRO A 793 -3.36 -46.72 12.31
N ALA A 794 -3.57 -45.42 12.08
CA ALA A 794 -4.45 -44.60 12.92
C ALA A 794 -5.90 -45.14 13.00
N LEU A 795 -6.66 -44.71 14.00
CA LEU A 795 -8.10 -45.01 14.11
C LEU A 795 -8.86 -44.47 12.89
N ALA A 796 -9.82 -45.23 12.38
CA ALA A 796 -10.59 -44.91 11.18
C ALA A 796 -11.24 -43.51 11.18
N LYS A 797 -11.69 -43.03 12.35
CA LYS A 797 -12.28 -41.70 12.55
C LYS A 797 -11.29 -40.52 12.49
N ASN A 798 -9.99 -40.80 12.45
CA ASN A 798 -8.91 -39.82 12.30
C ASN A 798 -8.31 -39.87 10.89
N HIS A 799 -8.81 -40.72 9.98
CA HIS A 799 -8.27 -40.81 8.62
C HIS A 799 -8.66 -39.58 7.82
N PHE A 800 -7.69 -38.95 7.16
CA PHE A 800 -7.98 -38.09 6.02
C PHE A 800 -8.50 -38.96 4.87
N ARG A 801 -9.58 -38.54 4.22
CA ARG A 801 -10.21 -39.30 3.13
C ARG A 801 -10.80 -38.39 2.08
N ILE A 802 -10.96 -38.94 0.88
CA ILE A 802 -11.76 -38.35 -0.18
C ILE A 802 -12.64 -39.43 -0.79
N ARG A 803 -13.91 -39.08 -1.03
CA ARG A 803 -14.99 -40.01 -1.38
C ARG A 803 -15.79 -39.45 -2.55
N ALA A 804 -16.13 -40.32 -3.50
CA ALA A 804 -17.20 -40.10 -4.46
C ALA A 804 -18.52 -40.64 -3.90
N LEU A 805 -19.54 -39.78 -3.93
CA LEU A 805 -20.95 -40.10 -3.71
C LEU A 805 -21.77 -39.70 -4.95
N ASP A 806 -22.99 -40.21 -5.03
CA ASP A 806 -24.03 -39.77 -5.98
C ASP A 806 -23.56 -39.70 -7.46
N GLU A 807 -22.66 -40.61 -7.88
CA GLU A 807 -22.18 -40.65 -9.26
C GLU A 807 -23.33 -40.86 -10.24
N HIS A 808 -23.35 -40.08 -11.32
CA HIS A 808 -24.15 -40.34 -12.51
C HIS A 808 -23.30 -40.22 -13.77
N LEU A 809 -23.26 -41.30 -14.56
CA LEU A 809 -22.47 -41.42 -15.78
C LEU A 809 -23.37 -41.39 -17.02
N ASP A 810 -23.28 -40.31 -17.81
CA ASP A 810 -23.94 -40.19 -19.12
C ASP A 810 -22.95 -40.57 -20.23
N LEU A 811 -23.20 -41.72 -20.86
CA LEU A 811 -22.34 -42.30 -21.90
C LEU A 811 -22.57 -41.74 -23.31
N ASP A 812 -23.66 -41.00 -23.51
CA ASP A 812 -24.08 -40.41 -24.79
C ASP A 812 -23.70 -38.93 -24.84
N ALA A 813 -23.90 -38.17 -23.75
CA ALA A 813 -23.33 -36.83 -23.58
C ALA A 813 -21.82 -36.86 -23.27
N GLY A 814 -21.30 -37.98 -22.79
CA GLY A 814 -19.88 -38.14 -22.42
C GLY A 814 -19.52 -37.39 -21.14
N THR A 815 -20.38 -37.44 -20.12
CA THR A 815 -20.20 -36.69 -18.87
C THR A 815 -20.33 -37.55 -17.62
N ARG A 816 -19.73 -37.08 -16.52
CA ARG A 816 -19.75 -37.71 -15.20
C ARG A 816 -20.12 -36.66 -14.16
N ARG A 817 -21.32 -36.76 -13.58
CA ARG A 817 -21.66 -36.00 -12.36
C ARG A 817 -21.19 -36.81 -11.14
N VAL A 818 -20.61 -36.15 -10.15
CA VAL A 818 -20.18 -36.78 -8.90
C VAL A 818 -20.20 -35.75 -7.77
N LYS A 819 -20.58 -36.18 -6.57
CA LYS A 819 -20.37 -35.43 -5.33
C LYS A 819 -19.05 -35.88 -4.72
N LEU A 820 -18.13 -34.94 -4.54
CA LEU A 820 -16.88 -35.16 -3.83
C LEU A 820 -17.09 -34.79 -2.37
N VAL A 821 -16.73 -35.69 -1.45
CA VAL A 821 -16.73 -35.44 0.00
C VAL A 821 -15.32 -35.64 0.53
N ILE A 822 -14.83 -34.66 1.29
CA ILE A 822 -13.47 -34.61 1.84
C ILE A 822 -13.59 -34.71 3.36
N ASP A 823 -13.00 -35.74 3.97
CA ASP A 823 -12.89 -35.88 5.43
C ASP A 823 -11.48 -35.46 5.88
N HIS A 824 -11.39 -34.48 6.77
CA HIS A 824 -10.12 -33.84 7.20
C HIS A 824 -9.99 -33.68 8.74
N PRO A 825 -10.24 -34.73 9.53
CA PRO A 825 -10.26 -34.63 11.00
C PRO A 825 -8.93 -34.12 11.57
N ASN A 826 -9.01 -33.00 12.32
CA ASN A 826 -7.89 -32.28 12.94
C ASN A 826 -6.94 -31.56 11.97
N LEU A 827 -7.34 -31.39 10.70
CA LEU A 827 -6.64 -30.55 9.72
C LEU A 827 -7.51 -29.36 9.32
N ILE A 828 -6.87 -28.23 9.03
CA ILE A 828 -7.50 -26.95 8.68
C ILE A 828 -7.01 -26.49 7.31
N TRP A 829 -7.72 -25.54 6.70
CA TRP A 829 -7.35 -24.92 5.42
C TRP A 829 -7.11 -25.96 4.34
N THR A 830 -8.12 -26.77 4.02
CA THR A 830 -7.92 -27.85 3.04
C THR A 830 -7.98 -27.33 1.61
N VAL A 831 -7.17 -27.93 0.74
CA VAL A 831 -7.15 -27.63 -0.69
C VAL A 831 -7.17 -28.92 -1.47
N VAL A 832 -8.09 -29.03 -2.43
CA VAL A 832 -8.09 -30.09 -3.45
C VAL A 832 -7.77 -29.49 -4.81
N SER A 833 -7.01 -30.23 -5.61
CA SER A 833 -6.72 -29.87 -6.99
C SER A 833 -6.68 -31.09 -7.91
N PHE A 834 -7.17 -30.93 -9.12
CA PHE A 834 -7.22 -32.00 -10.12
C PHE A 834 -7.29 -31.42 -11.54
N TYR A 835 -6.88 -32.21 -12.52
CA TYR A 835 -7.03 -31.87 -13.93
C TYR A 835 -8.40 -32.32 -14.47
N GLY A 836 -9.07 -31.46 -15.23
CA GLY A 836 -10.32 -31.79 -15.92
C GLY A 836 -10.96 -30.60 -16.64
N GLU A 837 -12.03 -30.87 -17.38
CA GLU A 837 -12.95 -29.86 -17.90
C GLU A 837 -14.27 -29.95 -17.13
N ILE A 838 -14.51 -28.99 -16.23
CA ILE A 838 -15.73 -28.89 -15.42
C ILE A 838 -16.78 -28.14 -16.24
N LEU A 839 -17.98 -28.70 -16.35
CA LEU A 839 -19.12 -28.15 -17.08
C LEU A 839 -20.07 -27.39 -16.14
N GLU A 840 -20.31 -27.95 -14.96
CA GLU A 840 -21.14 -27.37 -13.89
C GLU A 840 -20.54 -27.72 -12.52
N TRP A 841 -20.85 -26.90 -11.51
CA TRP A 841 -20.61 -27.20 -10.09
C TRP A 841 -21.59 -26.40 -9.23
N ASP A 842 -21.54 -26.59 -7.91
CA ASP A 842 -22.39 -25.88 -6.93
C ASP A 842 -21.73 -24.62 -6.30
N LEU A 843 -20.66 -24.11 -6.92
CA LEU A 843 -19.97 -22.87 -6.53
C LEU A 843 -20.61 -21.65 -7.24
N PRO A 844 -20.51 -20.42 -6.67
CA PRO A 844 -21.39 -19.30 -7.01
C PRO A 844 -21.13 -18.62 -8.37
N THR A 845 -20.09 -19.01 -9.10
CA THR A 845 -19.79 -18.52 -10.46
C THR A 845 -19.51 -19.70 -11.38
N ALA A 846 -19.77 -19.56 -12.68
CA ALA A 846 -19.59 -20.66 -13.64
C ALA A 846 -18.13 -21.15 -13.71
N PRO A 847 -17.88 -22.46 -13.92
CA PRO A 847 -16.53 -23.00 -13.99
C PRO A 847 -15.73 -22.47 -15.19
N PRO A 848 -14.40 -22.38 -15.08
CA PRO A 848 -13.54 -21.94 -16.18
C PRO A 848 -13.54 -22.98 -17.29
N LYS A 849 -13.74 -22.53 -18.54
CA LYS A 849 -13.92 -23.42 -19.69
C LYS A 849 -12.62 -24.09 -20.13
N GLY A 850 -12.73 -25.34 -20.57
CA GLY A 850 -11.62 -26.12 -21.11
C GLY A 850 -10.84 -26.90 -20.04
N TRP A 851 -9.98 -27.80 -20.51
CA TRP A 851 -9.22 -28.72 -19.67
C TRP A 851 -8.04 -28.03 -18.98
N GLN A 852 -8.05 -27.96 -17.65
CA GLN A 852 -7.04 -27.30 -16.82
C GLN A 852 -6.93 -27.94 -15.43
N LYS A 853 -5.94 -27.53 -14.62
CA LYS A 853 -5.88 -27.86 -13.18
C LYS A 853 -6.76 -26.86 -12.42
N HIS A 854 -7.73 -27.37 -11.67
CA HIS A 854 -8.60 -26.57 -10.81
C HIS A 854 -8.04 -26.60 -9.39
N TYR A 855 -8.15 -25.48 -8.67
CA TYR A 855 -7.79 -25.36 -7.25
C TYR A 855 -9.03 -24.92 -6.48
N ILE A 856 -9.43 -25.71 -5.47
CA ILE A 856 -10.62 -25.45 -4.68
C ILE A 856 -10.21 -25.48 -3.20
N LYS A 857 -10.36 -24.34 -2.54
CA LYS A 857 -10.02 -24.14 -1.12
C LYS A 857 -11.24 -24.30 -0.22
N GLU A 858 -11.00 -24.79 0.97
CA GLU A 858 -11.92 -24.73 2.10
C GLU A 858 -11.17 -24.17 3.32
N VAL A 859 -11.80 -23.24 4.03
CA VAL A 859 -11.35 -22.79 5.36
C VAL A 859 -12.59 -22.64 6.24
N SER A 860 -12.58 -23.27 7.41
CA SER A 860 -13.77 -23.34 8.28
C SER A 860 -13.40 -23.19 9.75
N ARG A 861 -14.42 -22.86 10.55
CA ARG A 861 -14.29 -22.76 12.02
C ARG A 861 -13.89 -24.10 12.64
N GLN A 862 -13.16 -24.03 13.75
CA GLN A 862 -12.67 -25.19 14.50
C GLN A 862 -13.78 -26.23 14.74
N GLY A 863 -13.51 -27.49 14.42
CA GLY A 863 -14.43 -28.62 14.60
C GLY A 863 -15.11 -29.06 13.30
N VAL A 864 -15.20 -28.19 12.29
CA VAL A 864 -15.48 -28.64 10.91
C VAL A 864 -14.36 -29.56 10.46
N SER A 865 -14.75 -30.70 9.90
CA SER A 865 -13.84 -31.78 9.50
C SER A 865 -14.36 -32.59 8.31
N VAL A 866 -15.44 -32.14 7.68
CA VAL A 866 -16.03 -32.71 6.46
C VAL A 866 -16.59 -31.57 5.62
N TRP A 867 -16.30 -31.57 4.32
CA TRP A 867 -16.99 -30.71 3.35
C TRP A 867 -17.29 -31.44 2.03
N GLU A 868 -18.21 -30.90 1.23
CA GLU A 868 -18.56 -31.44 -0.08
C GLU A 868 -18.59 -30.40 -1.20
N ILE A 869 -18.44 -30.89 -2.43
CA ILE A 869 -18.67 -30.16 -3.68
C ILE A 869 -19.26 -31.11 -4.73
N ASN A 870 -20.34 -30.67 -5.38
CA ASN A 870 -20.95 -31.37 -6.51
C ASN A 870 -20.35 -30.83 -7.82
N VAL A 871 -19.86 -31.72 -8.69
CA VAL A 871 -19.25 -31.35 -10.00
C VAL A 871 -19.83 -32.18 -11.15
N LEU A 872 -19.98 -31.56 -12.31
CA LEU A 872 -20.23 -32.22 -13.60
C LEU A 872 -18.96 -32.11 -14.45
N LEU A 873 -18.37 -33.26 -14.76
CA LEU A 873 -17.13 -33.40 -15.51
C LEU A 873 -17.43 -33.85 -16.94
N LYS A 874 -16.69 -33.31 -17.90
CA LYS A 874 -16.62 -33.85 -19.26
C LYS A 874 -15.56 -34.94 -19.32
N LEU A 875 -15.89 -36.09 -19.92
CA LEU A 875 -14.92 -37.15 -20.18
C LEU A 875 -14.23 -36.92 -21.52
N ASP A 876 -12.91 -37.13 -21.57
CA ASP A 876 -12.17 -37.16 -22.83
C ASP A 876 -12.40 -38.50 -23.56
N SER A 877 -11.76 -38.71 -24.71
CA SER A 877 -11.92 -39.96 -25.47
C SER A 877 -11.39 -41.20 -24.72
N ALA A 878 -10.33 -41.06 -23.92
CA ALA A 878 -9.81 -42.16 -23.10
C ALA A 878 -10.69 -42.39 -21.86
N GLY A 879 -11.08 -41.33 -21.16
CA GLY A 879 -11.99 -41.38 -20.01
C GLY A 879 -13.36 -41.97 -20.35
N LEU A 880 -13.93 -41.63 -21.51
CA LEU A 880 -15.21 -42.19 -21.98
C LEU A 880 -15.06 -43.68 -22.35
N ALA A 881 -13.96 -44.08 -22.97
CA ALA A 881 -13.70 -45.49 -23.27
C ALA A 881 -13.51 -46.32 -21.99
N ALA A 882 -12.75 -45.81 -21.01
CA ALA A 882 -12.58 -46.42 -19.70
C ALA A 882 -13.91 -46.48 -18.93
N ALA A 883 -14.71 -45.41 -18.95
CA ALA A 883 -16.01 -45.37 -18.29
C ALA A 883 -17.02 -46.37 -18.90
N LYS A 884 -16.96 -46.61 -20.21
CA LYS A 884 -17.77 -47.66 -20.89
C LYS A 884 -17.39 -49.08 -20.48
N LEU A 885 -16.12 -49.33 -20.14
CA LEU A 885 -15.64 -50.62 -19.62
C LEU A 885 -15.93 -50.80 -18.12
N ARG A 886 -15.76 -49.73 -17.33
CA ARG A 886 -15.96 -49.71 -15.87
C ARG A 886 -17.45 -49.72 -15.48
N GLY A 887 -18.27 -49.01 -16.25
CA GLY A 887 -19.67 -48.75 -15.94
C GLY A 887 -19.90 -47.75 -14.80
N GLN A 888 -21.18 -47.61 -14.47
CA GLN A 888 -21.72 -46.83 -13.36
C GLN A 888 -21.45 -47.52 -12.02
N GLN A 889 -20.73 -46.88 -11.09
CA GLN A 889 -20.63 -47.39 -9.72
C GLN A 889 -21.89 -47.07 -8.90
N LYS A 890 -22.10 -47.79 -7.79
CA LYS A 890 -23.20 -47.57 -6.84
C LYS A 890 -22.65 -47.58 -5.43
N GLY A 891 -23.11 -46.64 -4.60
CA GLY A 891 -22.62 -46.44 -3.23
C GLY A 891 -21.36 -45.58 -3.16
N GLU A 892 -20.79 -45.50 -1.96
CA GLU A 892 -19.57 -44.75 -1.65
C GLU A 892 -18.32 -45.49 -2.14
N TYR A 893 -17.37 -44.75 -2.73
CA TYR A 893 -16.04 -45.26 -3.05
C TYR A 893 -15.00 -44.14 -3.11
N GLY A 894 -13.72 -44.50 -3.02
CA GLY A 894 -12.61 -43.54 -3.02
C GLY A 894 -11.43 -44.07 -2.22
N HIS A 895 -10.23 -43.91 -2.76
CA HIS A 895 -9.02 -44.51 -2.19
C HIS A 895 -7.86 -43.51 -2.19
N LEU A 896 -7.13 -43.43 -1.07
CA LEU A 896 -5.81 -42.80 -1.07
C LEU A 896 -4.85 -43.74 -1.79
N ILE A 897 -4.21 -43.23 -2.85
CA ILE A 897 -3.19 -43.99 -3.59
C ILE A 897 -1.95 -44.08 -2.72
N ARG A 898 -1.36 -45.27 -2.57
CA ARG A 898 -0.03 -45.47 -1.99
C ARG A 898 0.96 -45.79 -3.10
N GLN A 899 2.05 -45.02 -3.15
CA GLN A 899 3.16 -45.21 -4.07
C GLN A 899 4.47 -44.97 -3.29
N LEU A 900 4.91 -46.00 -2.57
CA LEU A 900 6.14 -45.92 -1.78
C LEU A 900 7.38 -45.82 -2.70
N PRO A 901 8.52 -45.26 -2.23
CA PRO A 901 9.72 -45.11 -3.04
C PRO A 901 10.19 -46.45 -3.63
N GLY A 902 10.30 -46.51 -4.96
CA GLY A 902 10.66 -47.74 -5.69
C GLY A 902 9.52 -48.75 -5.89
N GLN A 903 8.26 -48.36 -5.65
CA GLN A 903 7.08 -49.17 -5.92
C GLN A 903 6.15 -48.47 -6.92
N GLU A 904 5.43 -49.27 -7.71
CA GLU A 904 4.29 -48.78 -8.49
C GLU A 904 3.13 -48.37 -7.57
N PRO A 905 2.20 -47.50 -8.03
CA PRO A 905 0.97 -47.21 -7.30
C PRO A 905 0.15 -48.47 -6.99
N ASP A 906 -0.41 -48.54 -5.79
CA ASP A 906 -1.33 -49.61 -5.37
C ASP A 906 -2.65 -49.62 -6.16
N VAL A 907 -3.01 -48.49 -6.77
CA VAL A 907 -4.16 -48.36 -7.68
C VAL A 907 -3.71 -47.87 -9.06
N ALA A 908 -4.04 -48.65 -10.10
CA ALA A 908 -3.74 -48.31 -11.49
C ALA A 908 -4.44 -47.02 -11.95
N ARG A 909 -3.86 -46.34 -12.96
CA ARG A 909 -4.39 -45.07 -13.49
C ARG A 909 -5.55 -45.28 -14.46
N ASP A 910 -6.76 -45.34 -13.90
CA ASP A 910 -8.04 -45.34 -14.61
C ASP A 910 -8.38 -43.92 -15.16
N PRO A 911 -8.45 -43.72 -16.49
CA PRO A 911 -8.78 -42.41 -17.09
C PRO A 911 -10.22 -41.94 -16.82
N SER A 912 -11.12 -42.81 -16.34
CA SER A 912 -12.51 -42.45 -16.00
C SER A 912 -12.68 -41.91 -14.57
N ARG A 913 -11.59 -41.81 -13.81
CA ARG A 913 -11.55 -41.30 -12.43
C ARG A 913 -10.71 -40.05 -12.32
N LEU A 914 -11.07 -39.19 -11.38
CA LEU A 914 -10.22 -38.07 -10.99
C LEU A 914 -9.04 -38.59 -10.17
N TRP A 915 -7.87 -38.04 -10.49
CA TRP A 915 -6.70 -38.08 -9.62
C TRP A 915 -6.65 -36.73 -8.92
N ILE A 916 -6.92 -36.73 -7.61
CA ILE A 916 -7.06 -35.52 -6.80
C ILE A 916 -5.84 -35.40 -5.89
N GLU A 917 -4.99 -34.43 -6.20
CA GLU A 917 -3.96 -33.93 -5.31
C GLU A 917 -4.62 -33.12 -4.19
N PHE A 918 -4.23 -33.36 -2.93
CA PHE A 918 -4.74 -32.58 -1.81
C PHE A 918 -3.65 -32.18 -0.82
N SER A 919 -3.88 -31.07 -0.12
CA SER A 919 -3.04 -30.55 0.96
C SER A 919 -3.87 -29.89 2.05
N ALA A 920 -3.45 -29.98 3.31
CA ALA A 920 -4.06 -29.27 4.42
C ALA A 920 -3.01 -28.94 5.51
N LEU A 921 -3.28 -27.90 6.31
CA LEU A 921 -2.47 -27.53 7.47
C LEU A 921 -2.82 -28.40 8.68
N HIS A 922 -1.80 -28.91 9.37
CA HIS A 922 -1.99 -29.51 10.69
C HIS A 922 -1.88 -28.45 11.80
N GLY A 923 -3.02 -27.85 12.18
CA GLY A 923 -3.06 -26.71 13.11
C GLY A 923 -2.31 -26.91 14.44
N ALA A 924 -2.37 -28.11 15.03
CA ALA A 924 -1.65 -28.42 16.28
C ALA A 924 -0.12 -28.58 16.09
N GLY A 925 0.37 -28.68 14.86
CA GLY A 925 1.79 -28.78 14.53
C GLY A 925 2.49 -27.48 14.15
N MET A 926 1.76 -26.36 14.08
CA MET A 926 2.28 -25.06 13.61
C MET A 926 3.21 -24.41 14.63
N TRP A 927 4.28 -23.77 14.18
CA TRP A 927 5.24 -23.07 15.05
C TRP A 927 5.42 -21.61 14.59
N PRO A 928 5.49 -20.62 15.52
CA PRO A 928 5.46 -20.75 16.98
C PRO A 928 4.06 -20.90 17.58
N ALA A 929 3.00 -20.96 16.77
CA ALA A 929 1.60 -20.96 17.23
C ALA A 929 1.28 -22.01 18.31
N SER A 930 1.78 -23.24 18.20
CA SER A 930 1.59 -24.30 19.20
C SER A 930 2.57 -24.26 20.39
N SER A 931 3.51 -23.31 20.46
CA SER A 931 4.55 -23.28 21.52
C SER A 931 3.96 -23.19 22.93
N LYS A 932 2.93 -22.36 23.14
CA LYS A 932 2.15 -22.24 24.39
C LYS A 932 1.59 -23.58 24.84
N ARG A 933 0.99 -24.36 23.91
CA ARG A 933 0.47 -25.72 24.17
C ARG A 933 1.59 -26.74 24.43
N PHE A 934 2.67 -26.66 23.65
CA PHE A 934 3.82 -27.57 23.75
C PHE A 934 4.48 -27.49 25.13
N TYR A 935 4.80 -26.27 25.61
CA TYR A 935 5.41 -26.08 26.93
C TYR A 935 4.41 -26.27 28.08
N ALA A 936 3.10 -26.12 27.85
CA ALA A 936 2.06 -26.55 28.79
C ALA A 936 1.87 -28.08 28.86
N GLY A 937 2.54 -28.86 28.01
CA GLY A 937 2.50 -30.32 28.01
C GLY A 937 1.28 -30.91 27.30
N ASP A 938 0.68 -30.21 26.34
CA ASP A 938 -0.45 -30.71 25.57
C ASP A 938 -0.12 -32.03 24.83
N LYS A 939 -1.02 -33.00 24.94
CA LYS A 939 -0.78 -34.38 24.50
C LYS A 939 -0.77 -34.54 22.99
N ASP A 940 -1.46 -33.69 22.24
CA ASP A 940 -1.56 -33.86 20.78
C ASP A 940 -0.50 -33.02 20.06
N THR A 941 -0.18 -31.83 20.60
CA THR A 941 1.03 -31.08 20.26
C THR A 941 2.30 -31.90 20.52
N LEU A 942 2.45 -32.55 21.69
CA LEU A 942 3.65 -33.37 22.02
C LEU A 942 3.85 -34.60 21.13
N LYS A 943 2.77 -35.19 20.58
CA LYS A 943 2.81 -36.35 19.65
C LYS A 943 3.09 -35.95 18.20
N THR A 944 3.30 -34.68 17.92
CA THR A 944 3.39 -34.17 16.55
C THR A 944 4.84 -33.91 16.16
N ALA A 945 5.33 -34.64 15.16
CA ALA A 945 6.73 -34.61 14.73
C ALA A 945 7.19 -33.21 14.30
N SER A 946 6.29 -32.42 13.67
CA SER A 946 6.62 -31.07 13.19
C SER A 946 7.06 -30.15 14.31
N VAL A 947 6.42 -30.21 15.48
CA VAL A 947 6.71 -29.30 16.60
C VAL A 947 8.16 -29.42 17.05
N SER A 948 8.68 -30.64 17.20
CA SER A 948 10.08 -30.87 17.63
C SER A 948 11.11 -30.73 16.49
N THR A 949 10.68 -30.72 15.23
CA THR A 949 11.54 -30.36 14.08
C THR A 949 11.62 -28.85 13.94
N PHE A 950 10.49 -28.16 14.05
CA PHE A 950 10.39 -26.71 13.96
C PHE A 950 11.00 -26.01 15.16
N GLU A 951 10.78 -26.44 16.41
CA GLU A 951 11.46 -25.87 17.59
C GLU A 951 12.99 -25.79 17.41
N LYS A 952 13.60 -26.83 16.81
CA LYS A 952 15.04 -26.88 16.54
C LYS A 952 15.46 -25.96 15.39
N LEU A 953 14.72 -25.99 14.29
CA LEU A 953 14.98 -25.13 13.13
C LEU A 953 14.83 -23.66 13.52
N ASP A 954 13.75 -23.33 14.21
CA ASP A 954 13.43 -21.99 14.70
C ASP A 954 14.53 -21.44 15.61
N LYS A 955 14.99 -22.26 16.55
CA LYS A 955 16.13 -21.92 17.40
C LYS A 955 17.42 -21.70 16.59
N TYR A 956 17.71 -22.53 15.59
CA TYR A 956 18.87 -22.34 14.71
C TYR A 956 18.77 -21.01 13.95
N LEU A 957 17.60 -20.70 13.37
CA LEU A 957 17.35 -19.48 12.63
C LEU A 957 17.51 -18.25 13.54
N LEU A 958 16.90 -18.23 14.73
CA LEU A 958 17.05 -17.14 15.69
C LEU A 958 18.52 -16.96 16.19
N GLU A 959 19.34 -18.03 16.20
CA GLU A 959 20.75 -17.99 16.60
C GLU A 959 21.77 -17.72 15.47
N LYS A 960 21.36 -17.82 14.19
CA LYS A 960 22.27 -17.77 13.02
C LYS A 960 21.81 -16.85 11.90
N HIS A 961 20.50 -16.70 11.75
CA HIS A 961 19.82 -15.93 10.71
C HIS A 961 18.72 -15.05 11.32
N PRO A 962 19.03 -14.14 12.28
CA PRO A 962 18.03 -13.25 12.87
C PRO A 962 17.35 -12.32 11.85
N GLU A 963 17.90 -12.21 10.63
CA GLU A 963 17.30 -11.54 9.48
C GLU A 963 16.19 -12.32 8.76
N MET A 964 15.89 -13.57 9.17
CA MET A 964 14.88 -14.43 8.54
C MET A 964 13.64 -14.58 9.44
N ASP A 965 12.46 -14.16 8.97
CA ASP A 965 11.19 -14.54 9.61
C ASP A 965 10.52 -15.68 8.83
N SER A 966 10.40 -16.84 9.48
CA SER A 966 9.99 -18.08 8.85
C SER A 966 8.58 -18.51 9.26
N MET A 967 7.72 -18.73 8.27
CA MET A 967 6.42 -19.39 8.41
C MET A 967 6.62 -20.90 8.47
N LEU A 968 6.58 -21.49 9.68
CA LEU A 968 6.87 -22.91 9.90
C LEU A 968 5.57 -23.75 9.88
N LEU A 969 5.23 -24.26 8.68
CA LEU A 969 3.93 -24.83 8.35
C LEU A 969 3.98 -26.36 8.17
N PRO A 970 3.22 -27.16 8.96
CA PRO A 970 3.13 -28.60 8.80
C PRO A 970 2.06 -28.95 7.77
N ILE A 971 2.47 -29.45 6.61
CA ILE A 971 1.55 -29.81 5.54
C ILE A 971 1.31 -31.32 5.56
N VAL A 972 0.04 -31.73 5.58
CA VAL A 972 -0.35 -33.10 5.24
C VAL A 972 -0.83 -33.09 3.79
N ALA A 973 -0.22 -33.92 2.95
CA ALA A 973 -0.55 -33.99 1.52
C ALA A 973 -0.67 -35.45 1.06
N ALA A 974 -1.45 -35.70 0.01
CA ALA A 974 -1.45 -36.99 -0.70
C ALA A 974 -2.21 -36.89 -2.04
N VAL A 975 -2.34 -38.02 -2.71
CA VAL A 975 -3.16 -38.18 -3.92
C VAL A 975 -4.25 -39.22 -3.66
N GLY A 976 -5.50 -38.85 -3.96
CA GLY A 976 -6.64 -39.76 -3.96
C GLY A 976 -7.09 -40.10 -5.39
N GLN A 977 -7.73 -41.26 -5.56
CA GLN A 977 -8.43 -41.63 -6.78
C GLN A 977 -9.94 -41.80 -6.51
N VAL A 978 -10.77 -41.07 -7.26
CA VAL A 978 -12.24 -41.06 -7.14
C VAL A 978 -12.93 -41.05 -8.49
#